data_AF-A0A2V2VHD2-F1
#
_entry.id   AF-A0A2V2VHD2-F1
#
_cell.length_a   1.000
_cell.length_b   1.000
_cell.length_c   1.000
_cell.angle_alpha   90.00
_cell.angle_beta   90.00
_cell.angle_gamma   90.00
#
_symmetry.space_group_name_H-M   'P 1'
#
loop_
_entity.id
_entity.type
_entity.pdbx_description
1 polymer ?
#
loop_
_entity_poly.entity_id
_entity_poly.type
_entity_poly.pdbx_seq_one_letter_code
_entity_poly.pdbx_strand_id
1 'polypeptide(L)'
;MMRKTVLGLAPVAIQTIAARSERQRQSRSQQQQQSFNTANSGGRVAWANGGGNPNQKQSKSLWCSAAEEVALQDVKRNYANDRFLDKKTRSFVRERLREEGVSSNLFPVHVSPDTTLYVYEVEATSRLLQPQLSDAAQEEEGEKRVKSAGRAKGRCKKGAGQTATTATSRDPITKRVDATRAWRVVRRFLQRCVPNAPPFVNVRQKVYSLSPLPTNALQLPAEYLDLGWVACKLRFQGKVSMTQMAPSDIQELTNKIAMWTLGQQENGKKAFTVAREANGKLVCTHDSFIVGGMRIFKGTIVRAVFIDSNGAIDTKNCAASALPAPPSTAVLTTLRAGHHPTEPLRFLVKEFLREFEFKETPVQSYRIEDASGVIMASLWKATKSAKLSPGTVYEATDYRVRVFENRGSMRLVEMTVGETALKPVEEKQTQKKSAEVKSTSGGVGPTKRRGKKKGVVPPTGKEEATDAINNKVTPGVTEGGSSSVMPGALALKIDTKGTVAAELSLWEEVKQHFGSGPYDEATEERIARSVQGTPVIISANLRHSMIRLVRFNIDPEKVDLDPVLQRLLPDLEPGQPCAVLKDHSVVPLQALHCCYDPRMKSWQDISVSTCSFLPTRRLDVLRVFHAVLEKEMRRWGLILASEPFASKELSLLPAPQKLTSYGVGQGASLNHKQNRSGSLRHPPPPSFPTTLAVVAIASPHAEEEVRARITQTGQAVARSYRSPITMTVPDEKEAVRFLLQQLTNASDGTLKDPNTAAVIISAERETRASRWILAECLTRGILGMFIPPATTLKRQNLLCENVRIQLRTKFETDPAHGVNLPREVPALAQRRVLVVGVDACHTTTFSTGSVVGILCAPERNHLLPFFWKHEMRGQEADRVTEHFRLVLQRACELYDGLDEVVVLQDGDVSSEARQMQPHLPAGCGFTFMCLHKRTNVRFVHRVLGGNQFPKATAANVVKGAVVQALTPISLQDDSVVPSFYLQNHDCNMSTARTVQYTVHSTSPTLEVSDVQQLSHVLSHVLSTQATKLPMATRCAHRLSSVAERLLDAAPPLTCDMIPAPLNERLWFF
;
A
#
# COMPACT_ATOMS: atom_id res chain seq x y z
N MET A 1 62.20 0.20 -7.79
CA MET A 1 61.66 -1.08 -7.30
C MET A 1 61.10 -0.89 -5.88
N MET A 2 59.80 -0.70 -5.71
CA MET A 2 59.10 -0.89 -4.43
C MET A 2 57.67 -1.33 -4.75
N ARG A 3 57.26 -2.43 -4.10
CA ARG A 3 56.03 -3.19 -4.36
C ARG A 3 54.77 -2.38 -4.01
N LYS A 4 53.80 -2.43 -4.91
CA LYS A 4 52.42 -1.95 -4.73
C LYS A 4 51.71 -2.78 -3.66
N THR A 5 51.13 -2.13 -2.66
CA THR A 5 50.16 -2.74 -1.73
C THR A 5 48.82 -2.06 -1.90
N VAL A 6 47.85 -2.82 -2.42
CA VAL A 6 46.45 -2.42 -2.64
C VAL A 6 45.70 -2.53 -1.31
N LEU A 7 45.28 -1.40 -0.73
CA LEU A 7 44.35 -1.38 0.40
C LEU A 7 42.92 -1.55 -0.12
N GLY A 8 42.47 -2.80 -0.17
CA GLY A 8 41.07 -3.16 -0.37
C GLY A 8 40.22 -2.75 0.84
N LEU A 9 39.10 -2.07 0.57
CA LEU A 9 38.00 -1.89 1.52
C LEU A 9 37.40 -3.26 1.82
N ALA A 10 37.78 -3.86 2.95
CA ALA A 10 37.17 -5.07 3.45
C ALA A 10 35.83 -4.76 4.15
N PRO A 11 34.76 -5.52 3.87
CA PRO A 11 33.57 -5.54 4.72
C PRO A 11 33.94 -6.19 6.05
N VAL A 12 33.46 -5.64 7.16
CA VAL A 12 33.63 -6.22 8.50
C VAL A 12 32.96 -7.59 8.52
N ALA A 13 33.77 -8.63 8.32
CA ALA A 13 33.44 -10.01 8.59
C ALA A 13 33.53 -10.22 10.10
N ILE A 14 32.44 -10.67 10.73
CA ILE A 14 32.48 -11.21 12.09
C ILE A 14 33.13 -12.58 11.95
N GLN A 15 34.42 -12.67 12.32
CA GLN A 15 35.11 -13.94 12.45
C GLN A 15 34.56 -14.69 13.67
N THR A 16 33.96 -15.83 13.38
CA THR A 16 33.70 -16.95 14.29
C THR A 16 34.98 -17.38 14.99
N ILE A 17 34.98 -17.38 16.33
CA ILE A 17 35.90 -18.18 17.12
C ILE A 17 35.24 -19.55 17.30
N ALA A 18 35.78 -20.54 16.60
CA ALA A 18 35.57 -21.96 16.88
C ALA A 18 36.95 -22.55 17.18
N ALA A 19 37.20 -22.90 18.45
CA ALA A 19 38.20 -23.91 18.86
C ALA A 19 38.13 -24.17 20.38
N ARG A 20 37.31 -25.13 20.78
CA ARG A 20 37.53 -26.14 21.84
C ARG A 20 36.29 -27.05 21.82
N SER A 21 36.29 -28.08 20.99
CA SER A 21 36.85 -29.41 21.26
C SER A 21 35.94 -30.24 22.16
N GLU A 22 35.23 -31.16 21.51
CA GLU A 22 35.09 -32.56 21.92
C GLU A 22 34.67 -32.85 23.37
N ARG A 23 33.36 -32.99 23.56
CA ARG A 23 32.71 -34.08 24.32
C ARG A 23 31.20 -33.94 24.14
N GLN A 24 30.50 -35.08 24.06
CA GLN A 24 29.05 -35.23 23.79
C GLN A 24 28.62 -35.32 22.31
N ARG A 25 29.34 -36.15 21.53
CA ARG A 25 28.70 -37.07 20.58
C ARG A 25 28.62 -38.44 21.24
N GLN A 26 27.55 -38.69 22.00
CA GLN A 26 27.05 -40.02 22.37
C GLN A 26 25.86 -39.82 23.33
N SER A 27 24.65 -39.77 22.76
CA SER A 27 23.45 -40.43 23.31
C SER A 27 22.17 -39.97 22.57
N ARG A 28 21.55 -40.93 21.87
CA ARG A 28 20.12 -41.06 21.50
C ARG A 28 19.58 -40.04 20.49
N SER A 29 19.12 -40.34 19.26
CA SER A 29 18.74 -41.57 18.55
C SER A 29 17.94 -42.59 19.36
N GLN A 30 16.70 -42.25 19.70
CA GLN A 30 15.52 -43.12 19.74
C GLN A 30 14.33 -42.33 20.30
N GLN A 31 13.39 -41.93 19.44
CA GLN A 31 11.96 -42.23 19.56
C GLN A 31 11.16 -41.35 18.60
N GLN A 32 10.64 -42.03 17.58
CA GLN A 32 9.56 -41.61 16.71
C GLN A 32 8.24 -42.07 17.36
N GLN A 33 7.16 -41.32 17.10
CA GLN A 33 5.73 -41.65 17.29
C GLN A 33 5.14 -41.60 18.72
N GLN A 34 4.24 -40.64 18.98
CA GLN A 34 2.77 -40.83 19.16
C GLN A 34 2.07 -39.63 19.86
N SER A 35 0.93 -39.25 19.27
CA SER A 35 -0.33 -38.67 19.80
C SER A 35 -0.40 -37.59 20.92
N PHE A 36 -1.21 -36.57 20.60
CA PHE A 36 -2.07 -35.72 21.44
C PHE A 36 -2.35 -36.16 22.90
N ASN A 37 -2.15 -35.27 23.89
CA ASN A 37 -3.22 -34.56 24.64
C ASN A 37 -2.70 -33.79 25.89
N THR A 38 -3.28 -32.60 26.09
CA THR A 38 -3.58 -31.86 27.35
C THR A 38 -2.56 -31.73 28.50
N ALA A 39 -2.23 -30.46 28.76
CA ALA A 39 -2.26 -29.73 30.04
C ALA A 39 -1.21 -29.98 31.15
N ASN A 40 -0.83 -28.83 31.74
CA ASN A 40 -0.28 -28.55 33.08
C ASN A 40 1.25 -28.50 33.32
N SER A 41 1.67 -27.25 33.56
CA SER A 41 2.45 -26.74 34.69
C SER A 41 3.91 -27.18 34.91
N GLY A 42 4.78 -26.17 34.97
CA GLY A 42 5.91 -26.13 35.90
C GLY A 42 7.29 -26.31 35.26
N GLY A 43 8.08 -25.23 35.22
CA GLY A 43 9.49 -25.32 34.87
C GLY A 43 10.15 -23.99 34.52
N ARG A 44 10.16 -23.02 35.46
CA ARG A 44 11.06 -21.87 35.37
C ARG A 44 12.49 -22.34 35.65
N VAL A 45 13.41 -22.09 34.72
CA VAL A 45 14.85 -21.99 35.03
C VAL A 45 15.27 -20.55 34.78
N ALA A 46 15.61 -19.88 35.87
CA ALA A 46 15.98 -18.49 35.97
C ALA A 46 17.42 -18.24 35.52
N TRP A 47 17.67 -17.09 34.87
CA TRP A 47 18.88 -16.29 35.12
C TRP A 47 18.48 -14.82 35.28
N ALA A 48 18.90 -14.28 36.41
CA ALA A 48 18.61 -12.95 36.92
C ALA A 48 19.63 -11.91 36.42
N ASN A 49 19.16 -10.67 36.22
CA ASN A 49 19.72 -9.50 36.90
C ASN A 49 18.82 -8.27 36.67
N GLY A 50 18.26 -7.76 37.77
CA GLY A 50 17.37 -6.61 37.83
C GLY A 50 16.30 -6.82 38.91
N GLY A 51 16.57 -6.38 40.13
CA GLY A 51 15.67 -6.53 41.27
C GLY A 51 14.33 -5.83 41.03
N GLY A 52 13.27 -6.63 40.90
CA GLY A 52 11.88 -6.18 40.85
C GLY A 52 11.10 -6.83 41.99
N ASN A 53 10.40 -6.00 42.76
CA ASN A 53 9.59 -6.35 43.93
C ASN A 53 8.55 -7.46 43.58
N PRO A 54 8.42 -8.56 44.35
CA PRO A 54 7.54 -9.69 44.01
C PRO A 54 6.02 -9.41 44.14
N ASN A 55 5.62 -8.17 44.46
CA ASN A 55 4.21 -7.76 44.65
C ASN A 55 3.61 -6.95 43.50
N GLN A 56 4.29 -6.80 42.36
CA GLN A 56 3.64 -6.24 41.17
C GLN A 56 2.71 -7.30 40.56
N LYS A 57 1.39 -7.18 40.83
CA LYS A 57 0.36 -7.81 40.00
C LYS A 57 0.67 -7.42 38.55
N GLN A 58 1.13 -8.36 37.74
CA GLN A 58 1.28 -8.14 36.30
C GLN A 58 -0.09 -7.70 35.77
N SER A 59 -0.16 -6.50 35.20
CA SER A 59 -1.40 -6.01 34.59
C SER A 59 -1.84 -6.99 33.52
N LYS A 60 -3.12 -7.38 33.55
CA LYS A 60 -3.69 -8.27 32.54
C LYS A 60 -3.54 -7.60 31.18
N SER A 61 -2.90 -8.30 30.24
CA SER A 61 -2.75 -7.83 28.87
C SER A 61 -4.11 -7.70 28.21
N LEU A 62 -4.48 -6.48 27.77
CA LEU A 62 -5.73 -6.21 27.07
C LEU A 62 -5.65 -6.47 25.55
N TRP A 63 -4.55 -7.08 25.07
CA TRP A 63 -4.37 -7.40 23.65
C TRP A 63 -5.42 -8.40 23.16
N CYS A 64 -5.94 -8.16 21.96
CA CYS A 64 -6.92 -9.01 21.29
C CYS A 64 -6.43 -10.43 20.94
N SER A 65 -5.13 -10.71 21.07
CA SER A 65 -4.52 -12.01 20.82
C SER A 65 -3.41 -12.29 21.83
N ALA A 66 -3.10 -13.57 22.06
CA ALA A 66 -1.92 -13.97 22.81
C ALA A 66 -0.67 -13.80 21.93
N ALA A 67 0.50 -13.62 22.57
CA ALA A 67 1.79 -13.60 21.90
C ALA A 67 2.80 -14.46 22.64
N GLU A 68 3.69 -15.06 21.86
CA GLU A 68 4.91 -15.67 22.35
C GLU A 68 6.01 -14.60 22.46
N GLU A 69 6.80 -14.66 23.53
CA GLU A 69 7.99 -13.83 23.66
C GLU A 69 9.16 -14.48 22.92
N VAL A 70 9.76 -13.73 22.00
CA VAL A 70 10.87 -14.21 21.17
C VAL A 70 12.12 -13.39 21.46
N ALA A 71 13.23 -14.07 21.68
CA ALA A 71 14.51 -13.42 21.93
C ALA A 71 14.96 -12.62 20.69
N LEU A 72 15.31 -11.34 20.90
CA LEU A 72 15.77 -10.45 19.82
C LEU A 72 17.00 -11.00 19.08
N GLN A 73 17.89 -11.72 19.78
CA GLN A 73 19.08 -12.30 19.18
C GLN A 73 18.73 -13.38 18.14
N ASP A 74 17.73 -14.21 18.43
CA ASP A 74 17.29 -15.27 17.51
C ASP A 74 16.63 -14.68 16.27
N VAL A 75 15.78 -13.65 16.44
CA VAL A 75 15.19 -12.92 15.32
C VAL A 75 16.27 -12.33 14.42
N LYS A 76 17.26 -11.64 15.01
CA LYS A 76 18.38 -11.03 14.26
C LYS A 76 19.21 -12.08 13.53
N ARG A 77 19.52 -13.20 14.18
CA ARG A 77 20.28 -14.31 13.59
C ARG A 77 19.52 -14.93 12.41
N ASN A 78 18.24 -15.21 12.60
CA ASN A 78 17.36 -15.77 11.58
C ASN A 78 17.22 -14.83 10.37
N TYR A 79 17.05 -13.53 10.62
CA TYR A 79 16.99 -12.52 9.56
C TYR A 79 18.32 -12.38 8.81
N ALA A 80 19.46 -12.41 9.51
CA ALA A 80 20.78 -12.37 8.89
C ALA A 80 21.03 -13.59 7.98
N ASN A 81 20.60 -14.77 8.42
CA ASN A 81 20.67 -16.00 7.62
C ASN A 81 19.85 -15.88 6.33
N ASP A 82 18.60 -15.39 6.40
CA ASP A 82 17.77 -15.20 5.21
C ASP A 82 18.40 -14.22 4.21
N ARG A 83 18.95 -13.11 4.71
CA ARG A 83 19.65 -12.12 3.88
C ARG A 83 20.87 -12.71 3.19
N PHE A 84 21.61 -13.56 3.90
CA PHE A 84 22.77 -14.24 3.34
C PHE A 84 22.36 -15.22 2.24
N LEU A 85 21.27 -15.98 2.44
CA LEU A 85 20.72 -16.88 1.42
C LEU A 85 20.25 -16.10 0.18
N ASP A 86 19.47 -15.03 0.35
CA ASP A 86 19.02 -14.17 -0.76
C ASP A 86 20.21 -13.54 -1.52
N LYS A 87 21.26 -13.12 -0.80
CA LYS A 87 22.45 -12.56 -1.45
C LYS A 87 23.18 -13.61 -2.30
N LYS A 88 23.24 -14.86 -1.83
CA LYS A 88 23.90 -15.96 -2.54
C LYS A 88 23.18 -16.38 -3.81
N THR A 89 21.86 -16.22 -3.89
CA THR A 89 21.07 -16.63 -5.06
C THR A 89 21.11 -15.60 -6.20
N ARG A 90 21.62 -14.37 -6.00
CA ARG A 90 21.51 -13.29 -7.00
C ARG A 90 22.20 -13.56 -8.34
N SER A 91 23.38 -14.18 -8.33
CA SER A 91 24.07 -14.54 -9.57
C SER A 91 23.24 -15.55 -10.36
N PHE A 92 22.77 -16.59 -9.69
CA PHE A 92 21.87 -17.60 -10.24
C PHE A 92 20.57 -16.97 -10.79
N VAL A 93 19.92 -16.10 -10.01
CA VAL A 93 18.72 -15.38 -10.46
C VAL A 93 19.02 -14.59 -11.72
N ARG A 94 20.14 -13.85 -11.78
CA ARG A 94 20.50 -13.04 -12.95
C ARG A 94 20.65 -13.88 -14.23
N GLU A 95 21.21 -15.08 -14.11
CA GLU A 95 21.40 -16.02 -15.22
C GLU A 95 20.07 -16.63 -15.69
N ARG A 96 19.20 -17.02 -14.76
CA ARG A 96 17.95 -17.75 -15.06
C ARG A 96 16.73 -16.87 -15.29
N LEU A 97 16.78 -15.58 -14.92
CA LEU A 97 15.60 -14.69 -14.95
C LEU A 97 14.93 -14.65 -16.33
N ARG A 98 15.72 -14.61 -17.41
CA ARG A 98 15.20 -14.55 -18.79
C ARG A 98 14.53 -15.86 -19.22
N GLU A 99 15.01 -17.01 -18.73
CA GLU A 99 14.50 -18.33 -19.12
C GLU A 99 13.25 -18.71 -18.30
N GLU A 100 13.31 -18.49 -17.00
CA GLU A 100 12.32 -18.97 -16.02
C GLU A 100 11.27 -17.91 -15.67
N GLY A 101 11.58 -16.63 -15.88
CA GLY A 101 10.66 -15.53 -15.62
C GLY A 101 10.58 -15.11 -14.15
N VAL A 102 9.52 -14.37 -13.83
CA VAL A 102 9.18 -13.88 -12.48
C VAL A 102 7.79 -14.30 -12.07
N SER A 103 7.60 -14.54 -10.78
CA SER A 103 6.31 -14.75 -10.12
C SER A 103 5.91 -13.48 -9.37
N SER A 104 4.67 -13.05 -9.54
CA SER A 104 4.12 -11.90 -8.82
C SER A 104 3.44 -12.33 -7.50
N ASN A 105 2.85 -11.37 -6.79
CA ASN A 105 1.90 -11.60 -5.69
C ASN A 105 0.43 -11.29 -6.09
N LEU A 106 0.13 -11.41 -7.38
CA LEU A 106 -1.20 -11.22 -7.96
C LEU A 106 -1.80 -12.59 -8.27
N PHE A 107 -2.92 -12.94 -7.64
CA PHE A 107 -3.57 -14.24 -7.83
C PHE A 107 -4.78 -14.09 -8.77
N PRO A 108 -4.86 -14.84 -9.88
CA PRO A 108 -6.03 -14.82 -10.76
C PRO A 108 -7.34 -15.10 -10.00
N VAL A 109 -8.39 -14.34 -10.31
CA VAL A 109 -9.75 -14.56 -9.80
C VAL A 109 -10.68 -14.80 -10.97
N HIS A 110 -11.29 -15.99 -11.01
CA HIS A 110 -12.31 -16.35 -12.00
C HIS A 110 -13.69 -16.23 -11.39
N VAL A 111 -14.59 -15.52 -12.08
CA VAL A 111 -15.99 -15.40 -11.69
C VAL A 111 -16.75 -16.58 -12.31
N SER A 112 -17.42 -17.37 -11.48
CA SER A 112 -18.26 -18.48 -11.95
C SER A 112 -19.48 -17.96 -12.71
N PRO A 113 -19.75 -18.47 -13.93
CA PRO A 113 -20.87 -18.02 -14.76
C PRO A 113 -22.24 -18.29 -14.14
N ASP A 114 -22.34 -19.31 -13.28
CA ASP A 114 -23.61 -19.75 -12.67
C ASP A 114 -23.97 -19.00 -11.39
N THR A 115 -23.12 -18.08 -10.93
CA THR A 115 -23.34 -17.39 -9.65
C THR A 115 -24.22 -16.16 -9.80
N THR A 116 -25.43 -16.25 -9.26
CA THR A 116 -26.36 -15.11 -9.15
C THR A 116 -26.43 -14.59 -7.73
N LEU A 117 -26.36 -13.27 -7.57
CA LEU A 117 -26.49 -12.59 -6.28
C LEU A 117 -27.85 -11.88 -6.18
N TYR A 118 -28.45 -11.90 -4.99
CA TYR A 118 -29.63 -11.13 -4.65
C TYR A 118 -29.23 -9.71 -4.28
N VAL A 119 -29.86 -8.71 -4.91
CA VAL A 119 -29.53 -7.29 -4.75
C VAL A 119 -30.63 -6.58 -3.98
N TYR A 120 -30.25 -5.86 -2.94
CA TYR A 120 -31.12 -5.00 -2.14
C TYR A 120 -30.57 -3.58 -2.11
N GLU A 121 -31.42 -2.56 -2.24
CA GLU A 121 -31.03 -1.16 -2.06
C GLU A 121 -31.33 -0.70 -0.63
N VAL A 122 -30.37 -0.02 -0.01
CA VAL A 122 -30.55 0.62 1.29
C VAL A 122 -31.24 1.96 1.12
N GLU A 123 -32.45 2.06 1.66
CA GLU A 123 -33.27 3.27 1.71
C GLU A 123 -33.38 3.73 3.16
N ALA A 124 -32.50 4.65 3.55
CA ALA A 124 -32.50 5.26 4.87
C ALA A 124 -32.74 6.76 4.77
N THR A 125 -33.70 7.27 5.55
CA THR A 125 -34.08 8.68 5.58
C THR A 125 -33.97 9.25 6.99
N SER A 126 -33.53 10.50 7.09
CA SER A 126 -33.46 11.25 8.35
C SER A 126 -34.21 12.57 8.25
N ARG A 127 -34.82 13.01 9.36
CA ARG A 127 -35.36 14.36 9.48
C ARG A 127 -34.21 15.34 9.68
N LEU A 128 -34.27 16.47 8.98
CA LEU A 128 -33.48 17.63 9.37
C LEU A 128 -34.01 18.12 10.72
N LEU A 129 -33.19 17.99 11.77
CA LEU A 129 -33.36 18.82 12.95
C LEU A 129 -33.14 20.26 12.47
N GLN A 130 -34.20 21.08 12.44
CA GLN A 130 -34.01 22.51 12.34
C GLN A 130 -33.10 22.92 13.52
N PRO A 131 -32.07 23.77 13.30
CA PRO A 131 -31.32 24.32 14.41
C PRO A 131 -32.35 24.98 15.34
N GLN A 132 -32.45 24.51 16.58
CA GLN A 132 -33.18 25.29 17.59
C GLN A 132 -32.50 26.65 17.63
N LEU A 133 -33.27 27.70 17.32
CA LEU A 133 -32.92 29.05 17.73
C LEU A 133 -32.68 28.97 19.24
N SER A 134 -31.48 29.35 19.66
CA SER A 134 -31.10 29.44 21.06
C SER A 134 -32.15 30.24 21.84
N ASP A 135 -32.45 29.80 23.06
CA ASP A 135 -33.32 30.43 24.07
C ASP A 135 -32.77 31.79 24.57
N ALA A 136 -32.45 32.70 23.65
CA ALA A 136 -31.97 34.06 23.91
C ALA A 136 -32.89 35.12 23.27
N ALA A 137 -34.15 34.76 23.00
CA ALA A 137 -35.15 35.68 22.44
C ALA A 137 -36.52 35.56 23.13
N GLN A 138 -36.51 35.29 24.44
CA GLN A 138 -37.73 35.31 25.28
C GLN A 138 -37.59 36.16 26.56
N GLU A 139 -36.61 37.05 26.60
CA GLU A 139 -36.56 38.13 27.58
C GLU A 139 -36.31 39.43 26.81
N GLU A 140 -37.38 40.13 26.43
CA GLU A 140 -37.50 41.59 26.32
C GLU A 140 -38.85 41.96 25.67
N GLU A 141 -39.95 41.61 26.34
CA GLU A 141 -41.14 42.47 26.31
C GLU A 141 -41.13 43.29 27.60
N GLY A 142 -40.51 44.47 27.52
CA GLY A 142 -40.37 45.39 28.64
C GLY A 142 -39.91 46.78 28.20
N GLU A 143 -40.87 47.57 27.74
CA GLU A 143 -40.86 49.05 27.68
C GLU A 143 -40.33 49.83 26.45
N LYS A 144 -41.31 50.50 25.82
CA LYS A 144 -41.33 51.92 25.39
C LYS A 144 -40.63 52.37 24.07
N ARG A 145 -41.51 52.69 23.10
CA ARG A 145 -41.64 53.96 22.34
C ARG A 145 -40.36 54.60 21.73
N VAL A 146 -40.33 54.73 20.39
CA VAL A 146 -40.60 55.98 19.61
C VAL A 146 -40.11 55.82 18.15
N LYS A 147 -40.98 56.28 17.23
CA LYS A 147 -40.85 56.66 15.81
C LYS A 147 -39.42 56.85 15.24
N SER A 148 -39.21 56.37 14.00
CA SER A 148 -38.94 57.25 12.83
C SER A 148 -38.79 56.46 11.51
N ALA A 149 -38.96 57.21 10.42
CA ALA A 149 -39.27 56.78 9.05
C ALA A 149 -38.04 56.49 8.17
N GLY A 150 -38.24 55.73 7.07
CA GLY A 150 -37.24 55.64 6.00
C GLY A 150 -37.64 54.78 4.79
N ARG A 151 -38.03 55.46 3.70
CA ARG A 151 -38.27 55.02 2.30
C ARG A 151 -37.23 54.01 1.78
N ALA A 152 -37.52 52.91 1.06
CA ALA A 152 -38.21 52.67 -0.23
C ALA A 152 -37.26 52.36 -1.42
N LYS A 153 -37.68 51.36 -2.23
CA LYS A 153 -37.27 50.96 -3.62
C LYS A 153 -36.06 50.02 -3.73
N GLY A 154 -36.05 48.95 -4.52
CA GLY A 154 -36.98 48.28 -5.45
C GLY A 154 -36.39 46.88 -5.74
N ARG A 155 -36.87 46.00 -6.62
CA ARG A 155 -37.90 46.00 -7.65
C ARG A 155 -38.14 44.51 -7.96
N CYS A 156 -39.39 44.08 -7.86
CA CYS A 156 -39.82 42.74 -8.25
C CYS A 156 -40.01 42.70 -9.78
N LYS A 157 -39.64 41.59 -10.45
CA LYS A 157 -40.20 41.21 -11.74
C LYS A 157 -40.87 39.84 -11.60
N LYS A 158 -42.19 39.86 -11.80
CA LYS A 158 -43.12 38.73 -11.87
C LYS A 158 -43.16 38.14 -13.29
N GLY A 159 -43.52 36.86 -13.33
CA GLY A 159 -44.22 36.16 -14.41
C GLY A 159 -44.43 34.71 -13.95
N ALA A 160 -45.48 34.41 -13.17
CA ALA A 160 -46.80 33.92 -13.62
C ALA A 160 -46.70 32.53 -14.28
N GLY A 161 -47.32 31.45 -13.82
CA GLY A 161 -48.29 31.22 -12.76
C GLY A 161 -49.21 30.08 -13.20
N GLN A 162 -49.38 29.03 -12.38
CA GLN A 162 -50.53 28.12 -12.34
C GLN A 162 -50.39 27.27 -11.06
N THR A 163 -51.02 27.72 -9.97
CA THR A 163 -52.21 27.09 -9.35
C THR A 163 -52.00 25.65 -8.90
N ALA A 164 -51.55 25.48 -7.66
CA ALA A 164 -51.88 24.31 -6.86
C ALA A 164 -52.28 24.78 -5.46
N THR A 165 -53.49 24.38 -5.11
CA THR A 165 -54.21 24.51 -3.85
C THR A 165 -53.36 24.28 -2.61
N THR A 166 -53.60 25.11 -1.62
CA THR A 166 -53.23 24.95 -0.21
C THR A 166 -53.64 23.57 0.31
N ALA A 167 -52.66 22.71 0.53
CA ALA A 167 -52.70 21.69 1.56
C ALA A 167 -51.59 22.03 2.56
N THR A 168 -52.00 22.38 3.77
CA THR A 168 -51.17 22.43 4.96
C THR A 168 -50.57 21.05 5.24
N SER A 169 -49.34 20.78 4.82
CA SER A 169 -48.45 19.82 5.48
C SER A 169 -47.05 20.42 5.60
N ARG A 170 -46.65 20.78 6.82
CA ARG A 170 -45.24 20.98 7.17
C ARG A 170 -44.59 19.59 7.19
N ASP A 171 -44.43 18.96 6.03
CA ASP A 171 -43.71 17.70 5.94
C ASP A 171 -42.22 18.00 6.17
N PRO A 172 -41.59 17.38 7.18
CA PRO A 172 -40.18 17.62 7.48
C PRO A 172 -39.33 17.18 6.29
N ILE A 173 -38.42 18.05 5.83
CA ILE A 173 -37.49 17.75 4.75
C ILE A 173 -36.70 16.48 5.13
N THR A 174 -36.97 15.40 4.41
CA THR A 174 -36.32 14.10 4.59
C THR A 174 -35.08 14.04 3.70
N LYS A 175 -33.90 13.88 4.30
CA LYS A 175 -32.64 13.70 3.57
C LYS A 175 -32.22 12.24 3.61
N ARG A 176 -31.66 11.73 2.51
CA ARG A 176 -31.09 10.38 2.44
C ARG A 176 -29.85 10.30 3.33
N VAL A 177 -29.78 9.26 4.16
CA VAL A 177 -28.65 9.00 5.05
C VAL A 177 -27.45 8.47 4.24
N ASP A 178 -26.23 8.80 4.68
CA ASP A 178 -25.00 8.23 4.13
C ASP A 178 -25.03 6.68 4.15
N ALA A 179 -24.63 6.07 3.03
CA ALA A 179 -24.71 4.63 2.83
C ALA A 179 -23.87 3.84 3.85
N THR A 180 -22.73 4.37 4.27
CA THR A 180 -21.83 3.71 5.24
C THR A 180 -22.41 3.73 6.65
N ARG A 181 -23.12 4.81 7.00
CA ARG A 181 -23.84 4.92 8.28
C ARG A 181 -25.07 4.00 8.28
N ALA A 182 -25.88 4.05 7.23
CA ALA A 182 -27.02 3.15 7.01
C ALA A 182 -26.61 1.68 7.09
N TRP A 183 -25.53 1.31 6.41
CA TRP A 183 -25.03 -0.05 6.39
C TRP A 183 -24.60 -0.58 7.77
N ARG A 184 -23.97 0.25 8.61
CA ARG A 184 -23.55 -0.16 9.96
C ARG A 184 -24.74 -0.62 10.80
N VAL A 185 -25.84 0.13 10.73
CA VAL A 185 -27.07 -0.18 11.45
C VAL A 185 -27.72 -1.44 10.88
N VAL A 186 -27.91 -1.50 9.56
CA VAL A 186 -28.46 -2.68 8.85
C VAL A 186 -27.68 -3.94 9.18
N ARG A 187 -26.35 -3.90 9.11
CA ARG A 187 -25.49 -5.05 9.41
C ARG A 187 -25.69 -5.54 10.84
N ARG A 188 -25.71 -4.64 11.83
CA ARG A 188 -25.92 -5.00 13.25
C ARG A 188 -27.27 -5.68 13.44
N PHE A 189 -28.33 -5.11 12.85
CA PHE A 189 -29.67 -5.67 12.89
C PHE A 189 -29.72 -7.07 12.25
N LEU A 190 -29.23 -7.22 11.01
CA LEU A 190 -29.21 -8.52 10.33
C LEU A 190 -28.41 -9.58 11.09
N GLN A 191 -27.27 -9.20 11.69
CA GLN A 191 -26.46 -10.14 12.47
C GLN A 191 -27.09 -10.53 13.81
N ARG A 192 -27.89 -9.65 14.43
CA ARG A 192 -28.52 -9.89 15.74
C ARG A 192 -29.87 -10.60 15.61
N CYS A 193 -30.67 -10.21 14.62
CA CYS A 193 -32.07 -10.60 14.51
C CYS A 193 -32.31 -11.74 13.50
N VAL A 194 -31.32 -12.07 12.67
CA VAL A 194 -31.39 -13.20 11.73
C VAL A 194 -30.30 -14.22 12.08
N PRO A 195 -30.53 -15.10 13.07
CA PRO A 195 -29.61 -16.19 13.37
C PRO A 195 -29.56 -17.09 12.13
N ASN A 196 -28.44 -17.07 11.40
CA ASN A 196 -28.21 -17.70 10.08
C ASN A 196 -28.52 -16.83 8.85
N ALA A 197 -28.39 -15.51 8.94
CA ALA A 197 -28.41 -14.67 7.75
C ALA A 197 -27.41 -15.18 6.68
N PRO A 198 -27.81 -15.27 5.41
CA PRO A 198 -26.90 -15.67 4.36
C PRO A 198 -25.71 -14.70 4.26
N PRO A 199 -24.56 -15.14 3.72
CA PRO A 199 -23.46 -14.23 3.47
C PRO A 199 -23.93 -13.01 2.68
N PHE A 200 -23.63 -11.83 3.21
CA PHE A 200 -24.02 -10.57 2.61
C PHE A 200 -22.89 -9.54 2.70
N VAL A 201 -22.80 -8.68 1.69
CA VAL A 201 -21.81 -7.60 1.60
C VAL A 201 -22.45 -6.37 1.01
N ASN A 202 -21.98 -5.20 1.43
CA ASN A 202 -22.46 -3.92 0.92
C ASN A 202 -21.42 -3.26 0.02
N VAL A 203 -21.88 -2.81 -1.14
CA VAL A 203 -21.15 -2.00 -2.12
C VAL A 203 -22.01 -0.76 -2.37
N ARG A 204 -21.50 0.40 -1.93
CA ARG A 204 -22.23 1.68 -1.96
C ARG A 204 -23.61 1.56 -1.28
N GLN A 205 -24.71 1.78 -2.02
CA GLN A 205 -26.08 1.68 -1.50
C GLN A 205 -26.72 0.31 -1.73
N LYS A 206 -26.00 -0.65 -2.33
CA LYS A 206 -26.51 -1.98 -2.63
C LYS A 206 -25.95 -3.02 -1.67
N VAL A 207 -26.80 -3.93 -1.22
CA VAL A 207 -26.45 -5.10 -0.42
C VAL A 207 -26.62 -6.32 -1.31
N TYR A 208 -25.55 -7.09 -1.44
CA TYR A 208 -25.50 -8.33 -2.21
C TYR A 208 -25.53 -9.50 -1.25
N SER A 209 -26.35 -10.51 -1.54
CA SER A 209 -26.40 -11.74 -0.77
C SER A 209 -26.47 -12.98 -1.66
N LEU A 210 -25.97 -14.09 -1.13
CA LEU A 210 -26.03 -15.40 -1.81
C LEU A 210 -27.41 -16.05 -1.78
N SER A 211 -28.30 -15.61 -0.88
CA SER A 211 -29.67 -16.10 -0.80
C SER A 211 -30.61 -14.96 -0.40
N PRO A 212 -31.93 -15.12 -0.57
CA PRO A 212 -32.86 -14.05 -0.23
C PRO A 212 -32.85 -13.78 1.28
N LEU A 213 -32.80 -12.51 1.65
CA LEU A 213 -32.96 -12.07 3.03
C LEU A 213 -34.42 -12.25 3.47
N PRO A 214 -34.68 -12.66 4.75
CA PRO A 214 -36.02 -12.80 5.28
C PRO A 214 -36.83 -11.49 5.18
N THR A 215 -38.11 -11.58 4.85
CA THR A 215 -38.99 -10.40 4.64
C THR A 215 -39.13 -9.55 5.90
N ASN A 216 -39.19 -10.18 7.07
CA ASN A 216 -39.19 -9.53 8.38
C ASN A 216 -37.88 -8.79 8.70
N ALA A 217 -36.80 -9.04 7.94
CA ALA A 217 -35.52 -8.38 8.08
C ALA A 217 -35.28 -7.25 7.06
N LEU A 218 -36.25 -7.00 6.16
CA LEU A 218 -36.15 -5.95 5.13
C LEU A 218 -36.50 -4.55 5.64
N GLN A 219 -37.16 -4.44 6.79
CA GLN A 219 -37.45 -3.15 7.42
C GLN A 219 -36.88 -3.15 8.82
N LEU A 220 -36.02 -2.18 9.12
CA LEU A 220 -35.44 -2.04 10.45
C LEU A 220 -36.49 -1.50 11.43
N PRO A 221 -36.69 -2.14 12.58
CA PRO A 221 -37.55 -1.62 13.64
C PRO A 221 -37.03 -0.29 14.18
N ALA A 222 -37.94 0.55 14.72
CA ALA A 222 -37.62 1.89 15.20
C ALA A 222 -36.54 1.90 16.30
N GLU A 223 -36.48 0.84 17.13
CA GLU A 223 -35.50 0.67 18.20
C GLU A 223 -34.04 0.52 17.73
N TYR A 224 -33.83 0.18 16.45
CA TYR A 224 -32.50 0.08 15.84
C TYR A 224 -32.12 1.32 15.04
N LEU A 225 -33.01 2.29 14.88
CA LEU A 225 -32.72 3.50 14.12
C LEU A 225 -31.89 4.49 14.96
N ASP A 226 -30.88 5.11 14.35
CA ASP A 226 -30.15 6.20 15.00
C ASP A 226 -31.08 7.42 15.24
N LEU A 227 -30.77 8.23 16.25
CA LEU A 227 -31.48 9.49 16.53
C LEU A 227 -31.66 10.35 15.28
N GLY A 228 -32.91 10.77 15.03
CA GLY A 228 -33.32 11.60 13.89
C GLY A 228 -33.64 10.82 12.59
N TRP A 229 -33.49 9.50 12.57
CA TRP A 229 -33.88 8.68 11.40
C TRP A 229 -35.39 8.42 11.41
N VAL A 230 -35.98 8.42 10.21
CA VAL A 230 -37.42 8.16 10.01
C VAL A 230 -37.65 6.69 9.70
N ALA A 231 -36.88 6.14 8.77
CA ALA A 231 -36.99 4.75 8.37
C ALA A 231 -35.67 4.27 7.76
N CYS A 232 -35.42 2.97 7.85
CA CYS A 232 -34.38 2.28 7.11
C CYS A 232 -34.95 0.97 6.55
N LYS A 233 -34.98 0.84 5.23
CA LYS A 233 -35.53 -0.32 4.51
C LYS A 233 -34.52 -0.87 3.50
N LEU A 234 -34.60 -2.17 3.25
CA LEU A 234 -33.88 -2.89 2.22
C LEU A 234 -34.85 -3.24 1.10
N ARG A 235 -34.84 -2.47 0.01
CA ARG A 235 -35.70 -2.70 -1.15
C ARG A 235 -35.07 -3.74 -2.07
N PHE A 236 -35.72 -4.89 -2.24
CA PHE A 236 -35.24 -5.91 -3.18
C PHE A 236 -35.30 -5.38 -4.62
N GLN A 237 -34.15 -5.38 -5.31
CA GLN A 237 -34.04 -4.93 -6.71
C GLN A 237 -34.06 -6.09 -7.72
N GLY A 238 -33.70 -7.31 -7.30
CA GLY A 238 -33.68 -8.48 -8.18
C GLY A 238 -32.45 -9.36 -7.99
N LYS A 239 -32.16 -10.20 -8.99
CA LYS A 239 -30.95 -11.02 -9.06
C LYS A 239 -30.01 -10.45 -10.13
N VAL A 240 -28.70 -10.51 -9.89
CA VAL A 240 -27.68 -10.13 -10.87
C VAL A 240 -26.65 -11.25 -11.01
N SER A 241 -26.27 -11.58 -12.24
CA SER A 241 -25.11 -12.44 -12.47
C SER A 241 -23.82 -11.64 -12.27
N MET A 242 -22.86 -12.18 -11.52
CA MET A 242 -21.59 -11.49 -11.30
C MET A 242 -20.81 -11.24 -12.60
N THR A 243 -20.99 -12.07 -13.62
CA THR A 243 -20.35 -11.88 -14.94
C THR A 243 -20.93 -10.74 -15.75
N GLN A 244 -22.12 -10.26 -15.39
CA GLN A 244 -22.82 -9.16 -16.07
C GLN A 244 -22.65 -7.81 -15.34
N MET A 245 -21.95 -7.80 -14.21
CA MET A 245 -21.71 -6.59 -13.44
C MET A 245 -20.61 -5.74 -14.09
N ALA A 246 -20.67 -4.42 -13.90
CA ALA A 246 -19.61 -3.53 -14.37
C ALA A 246 -18.26 -3.89 -13.70
N PRO A 247 -17.12 -3.77 -14.38
CA PRO A 247 -15.80 -4.11 -13.83
C PRO A 247 -15.51 -3.43 -12.48
N SER A 248 -15.87 -2.15 -12.34
CA SER A 248 -15.67 -1.39 -11.10
C SER A 248 -16.48 -1.95 -9.93
N ASP A 249 -17.72 -2.38 -10.19
CA ASP A 249 -18.59 -3.00 -9.19
C ASP A 249 -18.10 -4.40 -8.80
N ILE A 250 -17.66 -5.23 -9.76
CA ILE A 250 -17.05 -6.54 -9.48
C ILE A 250 -15.79 -6.39 -8.63
N GLN A 251 -14.95 -5.41 -8.95
CA GLN A 251 -13.73 -5.13 -8.17
C GLN A 251 -14.08 -4.72 -6.74
N GLU A 252 -15.01 -3.79 -6.54
CA GLU A 252 -15.44 -3.35 -5.21
C GLU A 252 -16.09 -4.49 -4.43
N LEU A 253 -16.96 -5.28 -5.07
CA LEU A 253 -17.63 -6.44 -4.50
C LEU A 253 -16.63 -7.52 -4.07
N THR A 254 -15.67 -7.87 -4.91
CA THR A 254 -14.60 -8.84 -4.61
C THR A 254 -13.79 -8.38 -3.39
N ASN A 255 -13.46 -7.08 -3.32
CA ASN A 255 -12.79 -6.51 -2.15
C ASN A 255 -13.62 -6.69 -0.86
N LYS A 256 -14.93 -6.44 -0.92
CA LYS A 256 -15.82 -6.62 0.25
C LYS A 256 -15.96 -8.09 0.65
N ILE A 257 -16.05 -9.00 -0.31
CA ILE A 257 -16.13 -10.46 -0.08
C ILE A 257 -14.84 -10.99 0.57
N ALA A 258 -13.67 -10.61 0.05
CA ALA A 258 -12.39 -11.00 0.63
C ALA A 258 -12.28 -10.52 2.08
N MET A 259 -12.73 -9.29 2.37
CA MET A 259 -12.72 -8.77 3.74
C MET A 259 -13.73 -9.46 4.66
N TRP A 260 -14.94 -9.71 4.16
CA TRP A 260 -15.97 -10.45 4.92
C TRP A 260 -15.48 -11.85 5.28
N THR A 261 -14.85 -12.53 4.32
CA THR A 261 -14.26 -13.86 4.45
C THR A 261 -13.25 -13.93 5.60
N LEU A 262 -12.30 -13.00 5.63
CA LEU A 262 -11.27 -12.96 6.66
C LEU A 262 -11.87 -12.63 8.03
N GLY A 263 -12.89 -11.76 8.09
CA GLY A 263 -13.58 -11.40 9.34
C GLY A 263 -14.46 -12.51 9.93
N GLN A 264 -14.94 -13.49 9.15
CA GLN A 264 -15.71 -14.62 9.69
C GLN A 264 -14.85 -15.60 10.50
N GLN A 265 -13.56 -15.72 10.17
CA GLN A 265 -12.64 -16.59 10.91
C GLN A 265 -12.36 -16.08 12.34
N GLU A 266 -12.55 -14.78 12.59
CA GLU A 266 -12.45 -14.15 13.91
C GLU A 266 -13.50 -14.71 14.88
N ASN A 267 -14.74 -14.90 14.41
CA ASN A 267 -15.86 -15.33 15.25
C ASN A 267 -15.92 -16.86 15.46
N GLY A 268 -15.37 -17.65 14.53
CA GLY A 268 -15.47 -19.11 14.57
C GLY A 268 -14.26 -19.82 15.20
N LYS A 269 -13.03 -19.45 14.78
CA LYS A 269 -11.79 -20.14 15.16
C LYS A 269 -10.70 -19.23 15.73
N LYS A 270 -10.94 -17.91 15.82
CA LYS A 270 -9.96 -16.87 16.23
C LYS A 270 -8.63 -16.92 15.47
N ALA A 271 -8.62 -17.40 14.22
CA ALA A 271 -7.38 -17.56 13.45
C ALA A 271 -6.82 -16.22 12.92
N PHE A 272 -7.66 -15.20 12.80
CA PHE A 272 -7.28 -13.88 12.31
C PHE A 272 -8.00 -12.77 13.08
N THR A 273 -7.31 -11.65 13.27
CA THR A 273 -7.89 -10.38 13.77
C THR A 273 -7.86 -9.35 12.64
N VAL A 274 -8.95 -8.62 12.43
CA VAL A 274 -9.01 -7.58 11.39
C VAL A 274 -8.77 -6.20 12.01
N ALA A 275 -7.58 -5.65 11.80
CA ALA A 275 -7.26 -4.27 12.16
C ALA A 275 -7.75 -3.30 11.09
N ARG A 276 -8.38 -2.19 11.48
CA ARG A 276 -8.72 -1.09 10.58
C ARG A 276 -7.76 0.09 10.78
N GLU A 277 -7.07 0.47 9.71
CA GLU A 277 -6.24 1.66 9.72
C GLU A 277 -7.07 2.94 9.61
N ALA A 278 -6.48 4.06 10.04
CA ALA A 278 -7.05 5.40 9.91
C ALA A 278 -7.38 5.81 8.46
N ASN A 279 -6.71 5.21 7.46
CA ASN A 279 -6.98 5.42 6.03
C ASN A 279 -8.05 4.46 5.46
N GLY A 280 -8.69 3.65 6.32
CA GLY A 280 -9.71 2.67 5.93
C GLY A 280 -9.17 1.34 5.40
N LYS A 281 -7.85 1.16 5.26
CA LYS A 281 -7.25 -0.14 4.88
C LYS A 281 -7.41 -1.14 6.02
N LEU A 282 -7.71 -2.38 5.66
CA LEU A 282 -7.90 -3.46 6.61
C LEU A 282 -6.69 -4.40 6.55
N VAL A 283 -6.19 -4.79 7.72
CA VAL A 283 -5.04 -5.68 7.89
C VAL A 283 -5.51 -6.89 8.67
N CYS A 284 -5.36 -8.08 8.11
CA CYS A 284 -5.73 -9.30 8.80
C CYS A 284 -4.47 -9.90 9.44
N THR A 285 -4.41 -9.98 10.77
CA THR A 285 -3.26 -10.48 11.51
C THR A 285 -3.54 -11.89 12.01
N HIS A 286 -2.60 -12.82 11.77
CA HIS A 286 -2.77 -14.25 12.09
C HIS A 286 -1.87 -14.72 13.24
N ASP A 287 -0.84 -13.93 13.54
CA ASP A 287 0.23 -14.26 14.48
C ASP A 287 0.73 -12.96 15.13
N SER A 288 1.04 -13.02 16.42
CA SER A 288 1.63 -11.91 17.16
C SER A 288 2.69 -12.41 18.14
N PHE A 289 3.76 -11.63 18.29
CA PHE A 289 4.88 -11.99 19.16
C PHE A 289 5.46 -10.74 19.83
N ILE A 290 6.11 -10.95 20.97
CA ILE A 290 6.77 -9.90 21.76
C ILE A 290 8.27 -10.00 21.55
N VAL A 291 8.93 -8.86 21.33
CA VAL A 291 10.39 -8.81 21.16
C VAL A 291 10.91 -7.44 21.58
N GLY A 292 11.81 -7.44 22.58
CA GLY A 292 12.46 -6.21 23.06
C GLY A 292 11.47 -5.12 23.49
N GLY A 293 10.40 -5.50 24.19
CA GLY A 293 9.35 -4.57 24.66
C GLY A 293 8.36 -4.12 23.57
N MET A 294 8.45 -4.68 22.36
CA MET A 294 7.57 -4.35 21.24
C MET A 294 6.64 -5.52 20.93
N ARG A 295 5.39 -5.20 20.65
CA ARG A 295 4.39 -6.13 20.12
C ARG A 295 4.35 -6.05 18.62
N ILE A 296 4.57 -7.18 17.94
CA ILE A 296 4.55 -7.28 16.48
C ILE A 296 3.38 -8.14 16.04
N PHE A 297 2.52 -7.60 15.18
CA PHE A 297 1.44 -8.33 14.53
C PHE A 297 1.77 -8.58 13.05
N LYS A 298 1.82 -9.85 12.64
CA LYS A 298 2.03 -10.23 11.24
C LYS A 298 0.69 -10.32 10.52
N GLY A 299 0.48 -9.49 9.51
CA GLY A 299 -0.74 -9.51 8.72
C GLY A 299 -0.58 -9.39 7.22
N THR A 300 -1.70 -9.33 6.54
CA THR A 300 -1.78 -9.15 5.08
C THR A 300 -2.73 -8.04 4.68
N ILE A 301 -2.43 -7.42 3.54
CA ILE A 301 -3.31 -6.51 2.81
C ILE A 301 -3.79 -7.25 1.55
N VAL A 302 -5.09 -7.21 1.32
CA VAL A 302 -5.74 -7.82 0.16
C VAL A 302 -6.45 -6.74 -0.65
N ARG A 303 -6.27 -6.74 -1.98
CA ARG A 303 -6.99 -5.83 -2.88
C ARG A 303 -7.19 -6.45 -4.27
N ALA A 304 -8.43 -6.49 -4.74
CA ALA A 304 -8.77 -6.81 -6.11
C ALA A 304 -8.37 -5.67 -7.06
N VAL A 305 -7.76 -6.02 -8.18
CA VAL A 305 -7.29 -5.12 -9.24
C VAL A 305 -7.47 -5.78 -10.60
N PHE A 306 -7.76 -5.00 -11.63
CA PHE A 306 -7.59 -5.45 -13.01
C PHE A 306 -6.16 -5.24 -13.46
N ILE A 307 -5.64 -6.20 -14.21
CA ILE A 307 -4.29 -6.16 -14.76
C ILE A 307 -4.29 -6.49 -16.24
N ASP A 308 -3.28 -5.99 -16.94
CA ASP A 308 -2.94 -6.47 -18.27
C ASP A 308 -2.30 -7.86 -18.15
N SER A 309 -2.98 -8.85 -18.74
CA SER A 309 -2.54 -10.24 -18.77
C SER A 309 -1.85 -10.62 -20.07
N ASN A 310 -1.73 -9.70 -21.03
CA ASN A 310 -0.89 -9.89 -22.21
C ASN A 310 0.55 -10.04 -21.70
N GLY A 311 1.11 -11.26 -21.79
CA GLY A 311 2.41 -11.60 -21.21
C GLY A 311 2.40 -12.36 -19.89
N ALA A 312 1.22 -12.70 -19.37
CA ALA A 312 1.10 -13.71 -18.32
C ALA A 312 1.43 -15.09 -18.89
N ILE A 313 2.25 -15.87 -18.19
CA ILE A 313 2.42 -17.30 -18.50
C ILE A 313 1.07 -17.98 -18.22
N ASP A 314 0.52 -18.62 -19.25
CA ASP A 314 -0.77 -19.31 -19.19
C ASP A 314 -0.91 -20.14 -17.90
N THR A 315 -1.70 -19.65 -16.95
CA THR A 315 -2.25 -20.45 -15.84
C THR A 315 -3.42 -21.32 -16.32
N LYS A 316 -3.44 -21.68 -17.61
CA LYS A 316 -4.44 -22.58 -18.23
C LYS A 316 -4.48 -23.99 -17.61
N ASN A 317 -3.56 -24.29 -16.69
CA ASN A 317 -3.56 -25.51 -15.89
C ASN A 317 -4.29 -25.40 -14.53
N CYS A 318 -4.89 -24.26 -14.18
CA CYS A 318 -6.09 -24.34 -13.37
C CYS A 318 -7.19 -24.84 -14.30
N ALA A 319 -7.21 -26.17 -14.53
CA ALA A 319 -8.47 -26.83 -14.75
C ALA A 319 -9.40 -26.23 -13.72
N ALA A 320 -10.42 -25.50 -14.18
CA ALA A 320 -11.57 -25.24 -13.36
C ALA A 320 -11.81 -26.58 -12.67
N SER A 321 -11.72 -26.61 -11.34
CA SER A 321 -12.42 -27.66 -10.61
C SER A 321 -13.85 -27.42 -11.01
N ALA A 322 -14.24 -27.98 -12.16
CA ALA A 322 -15.59 -27.95 -12.65
C ALA A 322 -16.38 -28.43 -11.46
N LEU A 323 -17.43 -27.68 -11.11
CA LEU A 323 -18.45 -28.19 -10.21
C LEU A 323 -18.70 -29.64 -10.61
N PRO A 324 -18.75 -30.59 -9.66
CA PRO A 324 -18.88 -32.01 -9.98
C PRO A 324 -19.97 -32.15 -11.02
N ALA A 325 -19.64 -32.76 -12.16
CA ALA A 325 -20.59 -32.90 -13.26
C ALA A 325 -21.87 -33.55 -12.69
N PRO A 326 -23.07 -33.14 -13.14
CA PRO A 326 -24.28 -33.78 -12.70
C PRO A 326 -24.16 -35.30 -12.90
N PRO A 327 -24.63 -36.13 -11.96
CA PRO A 327 -24.48 -37.57 -12.05
C PRO A 327 -25.05 -38.06 -13.38
N SER A 328 -24.34 -39.01 -14.03
CA SER A 328 -24.68 -39.52 -15.37
C SER A 328 -26.01 -40.28 -15.45
N THR A 329 -26.62 -40.55 -14.29
CA THR A 329 -27.97 -41.08 -14.17
C THR A 329 -28.97 -40.05 -14.72
N ALA A 330 -29.78 -40.44 -15.70
CA ALA A 330 -30.82 -39.61 -16.29
C ALA A 330 -32.21 -40.11 -15.83
N VAL A 331 -32.56 -39.83 -14.57
CA VAL A 331 -33.75 -40.42 -13.94
C VAL A 331 -34.72 -39.38 -13.38
N LEU A 332 -34.25 -38.21 -12.90
CA LEU A 332 -35.07 -37.21 -12.19
C LEU A 332 -36.33 -36.78 -12.95
N THR A 333 -36.22 -36.50 -14.25
CA THR A 333 -37.38 -36.10 -15.08
C THR A 333 -38.25 -37.27 -15.54
N THR A 334 -37.84 -38.51 -15.28
CA THR A 334 -38.58 -39.75 -15.62
C THR A 334 -39.07 -40.53 -14.40
N LEU A 335 -38.75 -40.08 -13.18
CA LEU A 335 -39.18 -40.73 -11.93
C LEU A 335 -40.70 -40.89 -11.88
N ARG A 336 -41.15 -42.10 -11.53
CA ARG A 336 -42.57 -42.42 -11.32
C ARG A 336 -43.04 -41.86 -9.97
N ALA A 337 -44.28 -41.38 -9.92
CA ALA A 337 -44.93 -40.96 -8.69
C ALA A 337 -45.02 -42.16 -7.72
N GLY A 338 -44.70 -41.95 -6.44
CA GLY A 338 -44.74 -43.02 -5.44
C GLY A 338 -43.63 -42.94 -4.40
N HIS A 339 -43.60 -43.93 -3.51
CA HIS A 339 -42.56 -44.10 -2.49
C HIS A 339 -41.53 -45.11 -2.98
N HIS A 340 -40.24 -44.76 -2.85
CA HIS A 340 -39.10 -45.50 -3.37
C HIS A 340 -38.17 -45.90 -2.21
N PRO A 341 -38.40 -47.06 -1.57
CA PRO A 341 -37.69 -47.46 -0.35
C PRO A 341 -36.24 -47.90 -0.60
N THR A 342 -35.96 -48.52 -1.74
CA THR A 342 -34.66 -49.18 -2.01
C THR A 342 -33.91 -48.67 -3.23
N GLU A 343 -34.56 -47.91 -4.13
CA GLU A 343 -33.90 -47.39 -5.33
C GLU A 343 -32.99 -46.20 -4.96
N PRO A 344 -31.68 -46.26 -5.24
CA PRO A 344 -30.79 -45.15 -4.95
C PRO A 344 -30.93 -44.04 -5.99
N LEU A 345 -31.23 -42.82 -5.53
CA LEU A 345 -31.28 -41.63 -6.37
C LEU A 345 -30.02 -40.79 -6.17
N ARG A 346 -29.24 -40.60 -7.23
CA ARG A 346 -28.10 -39.70 -7.24
C ARG A 346 -28.47 -38.38 -7.88
N PHE A 347 -28.18 -37.28 -7.18
CA PHE A 347 -28.44 -35.94 -7.69
C PHE A 347 -27.42 -34.92 -7.18
N LEU A 348 -27.13 -33.92 -7.99
CA LEU A 348 -26.40 -32.72 -7.61
C LEU A 348 -27.37 -31.72 -7.00
N VAL A 349 -27.05 -31.17 -5.83
CA VAL A 349 -27.84 -30.07 -5.26
C VAL A 349 -27.41 -28.77 -5.95
N LYS A 350 -28.24 -28.25 -6.86
CA LYS A 350 -27.94 -27.06 -7.67
C LYS A 350 -28.10 -25.76 -6.87
N GLU A 351 -29.22 -25.64 -6.14
CA GLU A 351 -29.58 -24.41 -5.43
C GLU A 351 -30.38 -24.75 -4.17
N PHE A 352 -30.14 -24.04 -3.07
CA PHE A 352 -31.06 -24.01 -1.93
C PHE A 352 -32.02 -22.83 -2.12
N LEU A 353 -33.32 -23.09 -2.08
CA LEU A 353 -34.33 -22.07 -2.40
C LEU A 353 -34.82 -21.33 -1.16
N ARG A 354 -35.28 -22.07 -0.14
CA ARG A 354 -35.86 -21.52 1.09
C ARG A 354 -36.08 -22.57 2.17
N GLU A 355 -36.29 -22.10 3.40
CA GLU A 355 -36.82 -22.86 4.53
C GLU A 355 -38.18 -22.28 4.92
N PHE A 356 -39.15 -23.14 5.24
CA PHE A 356 -40.51 -22.75 5.62
C PHE A 356 -41.16 -23.84 6.48
N GLU A 357 -42.20 -23.48 7.23
CA GLU A 357 -43.02 -24.43 7.98
C GLU A 357 -44.27 -24.77 7.18
N PHE A 358 -44.60 -26.06 7.10
CA PHE A 358 -45.83 -26.55 6.50
C PHE A 358 -46.51 -27.50 7.47
N LYS A 359 -47.72 -27.13 7.93
CA LYS A 359 -48.47 -27.88 8.96
C LYS A 359 -47.57 -28.19 10.18
N GLU A 360 -46.96 -27.16 10.74
CA GLU A 360 -46.07 -27.23 11.92
C GLU A 360 -44.82 -28.12 11.74
N THR A 361 -44.55 -28.57 10.52
CA THR A 361 -43.35 -29.36 10.19
C THR A 361 -42.35 -28.48 9.44
N PRO A 362 -41.07 -28.40 9.87
CA PRO A 362 -40.06 -27.63 9.16
C PRO A 362 -39.66 -28.34 7.85
N VAL A 363 -39.63 -27.58 6.76
CA VAL A 363 -39.31 -28.04 5.41
C VAL A 363 -38.27 -27.14 4.74
N GLN A 364 -37.25 -27.75 4.16
CA GLN A 364 -36.24 -27.07 3.35
C GLN A 364 -36.41 -27.43 1.88
N SER A 365 -36.35 -26.44 0.97
CA SER A 365 -36.56 -26.64 -0.47
C SER A 365 -35.29 -26.40 -1.27
N TYR A 366 -35.05 -27.28 -2.25
CA TYR A 366 -33.85 -27.31 -3.09
C TYR A 366 -34.21 -27.49 -4.57
N ARG A 367 -33.30 -27.10 -5.46
CA ARG A 367 -33.23 -27.59 -6.84
C ARG A 367 -32.15 -28.65 -6.94
N ILE A 368 -32.50 -29.77 -7.57
CA ILE A 368 -31.60 -30.90 -7.78
C ILE A 368 -31.47 -31.21 -9.26
N GLU A 369 -30.30 -31.68 -9.67
CA GLU A 369 -29.94 -31.87 -11.07
C GLU A 369 -29.25 -33.22 -11.30
N ASP A 370 -29.56 -33.85 -12.42
CA ASP A 370 -28.91 -35.04 -12.97
C ASP A 370 -28.84 -34.91 -14.51
N ALA A 371 -28.43 -35.96 -15.21
CA ALA A 371 -28.34 -35.94 -16.68
C ALA A 371 -29.70 -35.78 -17.41
N SER A 372 -30.84 -35.92 -16.70
CA SER A 372 -32.19 -35.77 -17.26
C SER A 372 -32.78 -34.36 -17.12
N GLY A 373 -32.19 -33.50 -16.30
CA GLY A 373 -32.60 -32.10 -16.10
C GLY A 373 -32.67 -31.68 -14.63
N VAL A 374 -33.28 -30.50 -14.38
CA VAL A 374 -33.40 -29.90 -13.04
C VAL A 374 -34.83 -30.05 -12.53
N ILE A 375 -35.01 -30.60 -11.33
CA ILE A 375 -36.31 -30.69 -10.64
C ILE A 375 -36.24 -30.16 -9.20
N MET A 376 -37.40 -30.09 -8.54
CA MET A 376 -37.52 -29.62 -7.15
C MET A 376 -37.34 -30.75 -6.15
N ALA A 377 -36.76 -30.44 -4.99
CA ALA A 377 -36.70 -31.34 -3.85
C ALA A 377 -37.09 -30.62 -2.55
N SER A 378 -37.65 -31.38 -1.60
CA SER A 378 -37.96 -30.92 -0.25
C SER A 378 -37.42 -31.90 0.80
N LEU A 379 -36.81 -31.36 1.86
CA LEU A 379 -36.33 -32.09 3.02
C LEU A 379 -37.21 -31.75 4.22
N TRP A 380 -37.97 -32.72 4.72
CA TRP A 380 -38.95 -32.62 5.80
C TRP A 380 -38.34 -33.00 7.14
N LYS A 381 -38.88 -32.45 8.24
CA LYS A 381 -38.35 -32.58 9.61
C LYS A 381 -36.89 -32.13 9.70
N ALA A 382 -36.49 -31.15 8.88
CA ALA A 382 -35.11 -30.71 8.80
C ALA A 382 -34.62 -30.14 10.15
N THR A 383 -33.49 -30.64 10.64
CA THR A 383 -32.81 -30.13 11.85
C THR A 383 -31.59 -29.29 11.46
N LYS A 384 -31.03 -28.50 12.39
CA LYS A 384 -29.84 -27.64 12.13
C LYS A 384 -28.63 -28.42 11.60
N SER A 385 -28.52 -29.72 11.87
CA SER A 385 -27.45 -30.60 11.40
C SER A 385 -27.76 -31.34 10.09
N ALA A 386 -29.02 -31.41 9.68
CA ALA A 386 -29.46 -32.12 8.47
C ALA A 386 -29.79 -31.12 7.36
N LYS A 387 -28.75 -30.60 6.69
CA LYS A 387 -28.87 -29.68 5.55
C LYS A 387 -28.13 -30.23 4.32
N LEU A 388 -28.75 -30.16 3.16
CA LEU A 388 -28.10 -30.46 1.89
C LEU A 388 -27.25 -29.25 1.44
N SER A 389 -26.01 -29.50 1.03
CA SER A 389 -25.11 -28.43 0.60
C SER A 389 -25.18 -28.25 -0.92
N PRO A 390 -25.46 -27.03 -1.43
CA PRO A 390 -25.35 -26.74 -2.86
C PRO A 390 -23.93 -27.03 -3.38
N GLY A 391 -23.83 -27.66 -4.56
CA GLY A 391 -22.56 -28.08 -5.17
C GLY A 391 -22.08 -29.47 -4.74
N THR A 392 -22.82 -30.21 -3.92
CA THR A 392 -22.49 -31.57 -3.49
C THR A 392 -23.43 -32.59 -4.14
N VAL A 393 -22.88 -33.74 -4.57
CA VAL A 393 -23.66 -34.88 -5.07
C VAL A 393 -24.07 -35.76 -3.89
N TYR A 394 -25.36 -36.06 -3.79
CA TYR A 394 -25.92 -36.94 -2.75
C TYR A 394 -26.49 -38.19 -3.40
N GLU A 395 -26.37 -39.31 -2.69
CA GLU A 395 -27.14 -40.53 -2.92
C GLU A 395 -28.22 -40.61 -1.84
N ALA A 396 -29.48 -40.67 -2.26
CA ALA A 396 -30.65 -40.80 -1.41
C ALA A 396 -31.33 -42.16 -1.62
N THR A 397 -31.66 -42.85 -0.54
CA THR A 397 -32.58 -44.01 -0.54
C THR A 397 -33.72 -43.73 0.43
N ASP A 398 -34.87 -44.34 0.19
CA ASP A 398 -36.10 -44.14 0.98
C ASP A 398 -36.68 -42.71 0.83
N TYR A 399 -37.04 -42.35 -0.41
CA TYR A 399 -37.60 -41.03 -0.77
C TYR A 399 -38.96 -41.17 -1.47
N ARG A 400 -39.74 -40.09 -1.50
CA ARG A 400 -41.07 -40.06 -2.15
C ARG A 400 -41.08 -39.07 -3.30
N VAL A 401 -41.70 -39.44 -4.42
CA VAL A 401 -41.87 -38.57 -5.58
C VAL A 401 -43.34 -38.18 -5.70
N ARG A 402 -43.63 -36.88 -5.68
CA ARG A 402 -44.95 -36.33 -6.00
C ARG A 402 -44.91 -35.68 -7.37
N VAL A 403 -45.92 -35.98 -8.18
CA VAL A 403 -46.11 -35.38 -9.50
C VAL A 403 -47.37 -34.53 -9.46
N PHE A 404 -47.23 -33.25 -9.80
CA PHE A 404 -48.33 -32.29 -9.82
C PHE A 404 -48.83 -32.12 -11.26
N GLU A 405 -49.84 -32.88 -11.65
CA GLU A 405 -50.43 -32.84 -12.99
C GLU A 405 -50.95 -31.43 -13.34
N ASN A 406 -51.59 -30.76 -12.39
CA ASN A 406 -52.13 -29.39 -12.53
C ASN A 406 -51.07 -28.28 -12.61
N ARG A 407 -49.78 -28.61 -12.54
CA ARG A 407 -48.66 -27.65 -12.64
C ARG A 407 -47.64 -28.09 -13.68
N GLY A 408 -48.13 -28.49 -14.87
CA GLY A 408 -47.28 -28.88 -15.99
C GLY A 408 -46.46 -30.14 -15.71
N SER A 409 -47.02 -31.11 -14.96
CA SER A 409 -46.32 -32.33 -14.52
C SER A 409 -45.04 -32.07 -13.72
N MET A 410 -45.01 -30.98 -12.93
CA MET A 410 -43.90 -30.68 -12.04
C MET A 410 -43.67 -31.83 -11.06
N ARG A 411 -42.43 -32.33 -10.99
CA ARG A 411 -42.01 -33.39 -10.08
C ARG A 411 -41.31 -32.81 -8.85
N LEU A 412 -41.64 -33.34 -7.67
CA LEU A 412 -41.05 -32.98 -6.39
C LEU A 412 -40.55 -34.24 -5.69
N VAL A 413 -39.26 -34.27 -5.36
CA VAL A 413 -38.65 -35.31 -4.53
C VAL A 413 -38.75 -34.89 -3.07
N GLU A 414 -39.51 -35.62 -2.27
CA GLU A 414 -39.68 -35.43 -0.83
C GLU A 414 -38.77 -36.41 -0.08
N MET A 415 -37.93 -35.89 0.79
CA MET A 415 -37.01 -36.62 1.67
C MET A 415 -37.34 -36.26 3.11
N THR A 416 -37.28 -37.20 4.05
CA THR A 416 -37.59 -36.93 5.46
C THR A 416 -36.41 -37.29 6.35
N VAL A 417 -35.97 -36.37 7.22
CA VAL A 417 -34.85 -36.61 8.13
C VAL A 417 -35.21 -37.73 9.12
N GLY A 418 -34.34 -38.75 9.19
CA GLY A 418 -34.52 -39.94 10.04
C GLY A 418 -35.19 -41.11 9.32
N GLU A 419 -35.82 -40.89 8.18
CA GLU A 419 -36.44 -41.93 7.33
C GLU A 419 -35.60 -42.10 6.04
N THR A 420 -35.33 -41.02 5.31
CA THR A 420 -34.47 -41.03 4.12
C THR A 420 -33.00 -41.11 4.51
N ALA A 421 -32.27 -42.10 3.96
CA ALA A 421 -30.83 -42.19 4.11
C ALA A 421 -30.14 -41.33 3.04
N LEU A 422 -29.41 -40.30 3.48
CA LEU A 422 -28.69 -39.35 2.63
C LEU A 422 -27.18 -39.48 2.84
N LYS A 423 -26.43 -39.83 1.79
CA LYS A 423 -24.96 -39.95 1.84
C LYS A 423 -24.31 -39.03 0.80
N PRO A 424 -23.38 -38.13 1.19
CA PRO A 424 -22.58 -37.39 0.22
C PRO A 424 -21.61 -38.34 -0.48
N VAL A 425 -21.55 -38.28 -1.82
CA VAL A 425 -20.68 -39.14 -2.62
C VAL A 425 -19.32 -38.45 -2.79
N GLU A 426 -18.27 -38.96 -2.15
CA GLU A 426 -16.90 -38.56 -2.45
C GLU A 426 -16.40 -39.33 -3.69
N GLU A 427 -16.24 -38.66 -4.83
CA GLU A 427 -15.59 -39.28 -6.00
C GLU A 427 -14.09 -39.47 -5.72
N LYS A 428 -13.70 -40.71 -5.36
CA LYS A 428 -12.31 -41.15 -5.48
C LYS A 428 -11.97 -41.23 -6.98
N GLN A 429 -11.03 -40.41 -7.43
CA GLN A 429 -10.44 -40.53 -8.76
C GLN A 429 -9.79 -41.92 -8.89
N THR A 430 -10.49 -42.85 -9.53
CA THR A 430 -9.92 -44.16 -9.87
C THR A 430 -9.01 -43.96 -11.09
N GLN A 431 -7.71 -43.82 -10.85
CA GLN A 431 -6.70 -43.97 -11.88
C GLN A 431 -6.85 -45.38 -12.49
N LYS A 432 -7.42 -45.46 -13.70
CA LYS A 432 -7.31 -46.67 -14.51
C LYS A 432 -5.85 -46.83 -14.95
N LYS A 433 -5.13 -47.69 -14.24
CA LYS A 433 -3.95 -48.37 -14.78
C LYS A 433 -4.42 -49.27 -15.93
N SER A 434 -4.06 -48.94 -17.16
CA SER A 434 -4.12 -49.88 -18.28
C SER A 434 -2.85 -50.73 -18.26
N ALA A 435 -3.01 -52.01 -17.95
CA ALA A 435 -1.99 -53.04 -18.10
C ALA A 435 -1.97 -53.56 -19.54
N GLU A 436 -0.76 -53.87 -20.02
CA GLU A 436 -0.48 -54.62 -21.26
C GLU A 436 -1.11 -56.02 -21.23
N VAL A 437 -1.70 -56.47 -22.34
CA VAL A 437 -1.54 -57.83 -22.89
C VAL A 437 -1.67 -57.79 -24.43
N LYS A 438 -0.81 -58.58 -25.08
CA LYS A 438 -0.51 -58.72 -26.52
C LYS A 438 -1.54 -59.54 -27.34
N SER A 439 -1.57 -59.25 -28.65
CA SER A 439 -1.66 -60.14 -29.84
C SER A 439 -2.89 -61.05 -30.01
N THR A 440 -3.60 -61.14 -31.16
CA THR A 440 -3.11 -61.56 -32.50
C THR A 440 -4.20 -61.42 -33.60
N SER A 441 -3.73 -61.20 -34.84
CA SER A 441 -4.19 -61.69 -36.16
C SER A 441 -5.48 -61.21 -36.87
N GLY A 442 -5.27 -60.84 -38.15
CA GLY A 442 -6.23 -60.77 -39.27
C GLY A 442 -6.62 -59.33 -39.61
N GLY A 443 -6.33 -58.72 -40.76
CA GLY A 443 -6.02 -59.19 -42.11
C GLY A 443 -6.86 -58.34 -43.08
N VAL A 444 -6.27 -57.96 -44.22
CA VAL A 444 -6.88 -57.31 -45.42
C VAL A 444 -6.90 -55.76 -45.44
N GLY A 445 -6.00 -55.18 -46.26
CA GLY A 445 -6.21 -53.86 -46.90
C GLY A 445 -7.05 -54.01 -48.18
N PRO A 446 -7.53 -52.94 -48.84
CA PRO A 446 -6.61 -52.08 -49.60
C PRO A 446 -7.07 -50.62 -49.93
N THR A 447 -6.10 -49.82 -50.43
CA THR A 447 -6.14 -48.81 -51.54
C THR A 447 -7.08 -47.58 -51.59
N LYS A 448 -6.41 -46.41 -51.70
CA LYS A 448 -6.58 -45.25 -52.63
C LYS A 448 -7.81 -45.22 -53.58
N ARG A 449 -8.50 -44.06 -53.68
CA ARG A 449 -8.50 -43.11 -54.85
C ARG A 449 -9.61 -42.01 -54.83
N ARG A 450 -9.18 -40.78 -55.22
CA ARG A 450 -9.78 -39.76 -56.14
C ARG A 450 -11.21 -39.20 -55.95
N GLY A 451 -11.29 -37.87 -55.85
CA GLY A 451 -11.89 -36.95 -56.86
C GLY A 451 -12.97 -36.07 -56.20
N LYS A 452 -13.33 -34.83 -56.57
CA LYS A 452 -13.09 -33.99 -57.77
C LYS A 452 -13.54 -32.53 -57.44
N LYS A 453 -12.98 -31.55 -58.14
CA LYS A 453 -13.18 -30.08 -58.07
C LYS A 453 -14.56 -29.57 -58.59
N LYS A 454 -14.97 -28.36 -58.16
CA LYS A 454 -15.25 -27.12 -58.98
C LYS A 454 -15.83 -26.04 -58.03
N GLY A 455 -15.24 -24.85 -57.87
CA GLY A 455 -15.22 -23.68 -58.78
C GLY A 455 -16.37 -22.74 -58.36
N VAL A 456 -16.22 -21.45 -58.05
CA VAL A 456 -15.75 -20.32 -58.87
C VAL A 456 -15.52 -19.08 -57.96
N VAL A 457 -14.59 -18.20 -58.35
CA VAL A 457 -14.15 -16.95 -57.67
C VAL A 457 -14.72 -15.70 -58.42
N PRO A 458 -14.37 -14.44 -58.07
CA PRO A 458 -15.23 -13.31 -57.68
C PRO A 458 -15.47 -12.31 -58.85
N PRO A 459 -15.79 -11.02 -58.62
CA PRO A 459 -14.69 -10.06 -58.60
C PRO A 459 -14.84 -8.80 -57.70
N THR A 460 -13.68 -8.16 -57.61
CA THR A 460 -13.18 -6.92 -57.01
C THR A 460 -13.83 -5.59 -57.43
N GLY A 461 -13.63 -4.54 -56.61
CA GLY A 461 -13.66 -3.12 -57.01
C GLY A 461 -13.09 -2.19 -55.92
N LYS A 462 -12.06 -1.40 -56.26
CA LYS A 462 -11.41 -0.33 -55.47
C LYS A 462 -12.16 0.99 -55.63
N GLU A 463 -12.01 1.93 -54.68
CA GLU A 463 -11.58 3.34 -54.83
C GLU A 463 -12.11 4.29 -53.73
N GLU A 464 -11.42 5.43 -53.64
CA GLU A 464 -11.24 6.38 -52.54
C GLU A 464 -12.30 7.52 -52.45
N ALA A 465 -12.17 8.28 -51.35
CA ALA A 465 -12.32 9.74 -51.21
C ALA A 465 -13.69 10.40 -50.84
N THR A 466 -13.61 11.17 -49.72
CA THR A 466 -14.21 12.50 -49.43
C THR A 466 -15.71 12.73 -49.60
N ASP A 467 -16.44 13.06 -48.52
CA ASP A 467 -16.61 14.46 -48.05
C ASP A 467 -17.61 14.58 -46.89
N ALA A 468 -17.41 15.64 -46.09
CA ALA A 468 -18.25 16.05 -44.98
C ALA A 468 -19.57 16.69 -45.46
N ILE A 469 -20.64 16.62 -44.65
CA ILE A 469 -21.52 17.76 -44.29
C ILE A 469 -22.46 17.36 -43.14
N ASN A 470 -22.52 18.28 -42.17
CA ASN A 470 -23.39 18.36 -40.99
C ASN A 470 -24.87 18.03 -41.23
N ASN A 471 -25.53 17.43 -40.22
CA ASN A 471 -26.72 18.05 -39.62
C ASN A 471 -27.12 17.47 -38.23
N LYS A 472 -27.15 18.40 -37.27
CA LYS A 472 -28.12 18.58 -36.16
C LYS A 472 -28.56 17.40 -35.27
N VAL A 473 -28.11 17.55 -34.03
CA VAL A 473 -28.69 17.12 -32.75
C VAL A 473 -30.22 17.23 -32.67
N THR A 474 -30.88 16.17 -32.19
CA THR A 474 -31.76 16.25 -30.99
C THR A 474 -31.92 14.87 -30.33
N PRO A 475 -31.99 14.82 -28.98
CA PRO A 475 -31.74 13.62 -28.17
C PRO A 475 -33.04 12.93 -27.73
N GLY A 476 -33.01 11.60 -27.56
CA GLY A 476 -34.12 10.87 -26.97
C GLY A 476 -33.88 9.38 -26.78
N VAL A 477 -33.67 9.01 -25.51
CA VAL A 477 -34.03 7.72 -24.89
C VAL A 477 -33.23 6.46 -25.28
N THR A 478 -32.19 6.24 -24.48
CA THR A 478 -31.79 4.98 -23.82
C THR A 478 -32.62 3.71 -24.12
N GLU A 479 -31.95 2.66 -24.59
CA GLU A 479 -31.56 1.47 -23.81
C GLU A 479 -30.98 0.41 -24.76
N GLY A 480 -29.65 0.33 -24.82
CA GLY A 480 -28.93 -0.75 -25.49
C GLY A 480 -27.79 -1.18 -24.59
N GLY A 481 -27.99 -2.26 -23.83
CA GLY A 481 -26.98 -2.84 -22.97
C GLY A 481 -25.78 -3.30 -23.77
N SER A 482 -24.72 -2.50 -23.77
CA SER A 482 -23.39 -2.97 -24.17
C SER A 482 -22.94 -4.01 -23.15
N SER A 483 -22.86 -5.27 -23.55
CA SER A 483 -22.09 -6.29 -22.83
C SER A 483 -20.69 -5.73 -22.61
N SER A 484 -20.37 -5.33 -21.37
CA SER A 484 -19.07 -4.72 -21.08
C SER A 484 -18.01 -5.81 -21.13
N VAL A 485 -17.24 -5.84 -22.22
CA VAL A 485 -16.04 -6.67 -22.32
C VAL A 485 -15.12 -6.30 -21.16
N MET A 486 -14.69 -7.29 -20.38
CA MET A 486 -13.81 -7.07 -19.23
C MET A 486 -12.49 -6.46 -19.72
N PRO A 487 -12.01 -5.35 -19.11
CA PRO A 487 -10.86 -4.60 -19.62
C PRO A 487 -9.51 -5.33 -19.47
N GLY A 488 -9.49 -6.46 -18.77
CA GLY A 488 -8.32 -7.30 -18.55
C GLY A 488 -8.64 -8.45 -17.59
N ALA A 489 -7.62 -9.05 -16.99
CA ALA A 489 -7.80 -10.13 -16.00
C ALA A 489 -8.04 -9.56 -14.59
N LEU A 490 -9.04 -10.09 -13.89
CA LEU A 490 -9.26 -9.78 -12.47
C LEU A 490 -8.25 -10.56 -11.62
N ALA A 491 -7.54 -9.85 -10.74
CA ALA A 491 -6.55 -10.44 -9.85
C ALA A 491 -6.75 -9.97 -8.41
N LEU A 492 -6.51 -10.86 -7.45
CA LEU A 492 -6.41 -10.55 -6.03
C LEU A 492 -4.95 -10.31 -5.67
N LYS A 493 -4.59 -9.07 -5.38
CA LYS A 493 -3.28 -8.71 -4.86
C LYS A 493 -3.21 -8.99 -3.36
N ILE A 494 -2.31 -9.89 -2.96
CA ILE A 494 -2.09 -10.26 -1.56
C ILE A 494 -0.65 -9.86 -1.19
N ASP A 495 -0.45 -8.94 -0.24
CA ASP A 495 0.89 -8.53 0.24
C ASP A 495 0.95 -8.59 1.77
N THR A 496 2.15 -8.71 2.34
CA THR A 496 2.37 -8.73 3.78
C THR A 496 2.43 -7.33 4.38
N LYS A 497 2.01 -7.19 5.64
CA LYS A 497 2.13 -5.96 6.44
C LYS A 497 2.35 -6.30 7.91
N GLY A 498 3.21 -5.54 8.57
CA GLY A 498 3.39 -5.60 10.02
C GLY A 498 2.73 -4.41 10.72
N THR A 499 2.05 -4.65 11.83
CA THR A 499 1.67 -3.62 12.80
C THR A 499 2.57 -3.74 14.02
N VAL A 500 3.07 -2.61 14.51
CA VAL A 500 4.08 -2.53 15.57
C VAL A 500 3.65 -1.53 16.62
N ALA A 501 3.65 -1.96 17.88
CA ALA A 501 3.28 -1.15 19.04
C ALA A 501 4.23 -1.43 20.22
N ALA A 502 4.25 -0.55 21.21
CA ALA A 502 4.78 -0.87 22.54
C ALA A 502 3.98 -2.04 23.13
N GLU A 503 4.65 -3.00 23.79
CA GLU A 503 3.93 -4.02 24.57
C GLU A 503 3.33 -3.42 25.85
N LEU A 504 4.01 -2.44 26.45
CA LEU A 504 3.50 -1.69 27.60
C LEU A 504 2.32 -0.81 27.18
N SER A 505 1.31 -0.73 28.05
CA SER A 505 0.20 0.21 27.86
C SER A 505 0.62 1.61 28.24
N LEU A 506 -0.06 2.61 27.68
CA LEU A 506 0.16 4.01 27.99
C LEU A 506 -0.12 4.31 29.46
N TRP A 507 -1.03 3.57 30.10
CA TRP A 507 -1.26 3.70 31.53
C TRP A 507 -0.07 3.24 32.38
N GLU A 508 0.57 2.13 32.00
CA GLU A 508 1.80 1.69 32.68
C GLU A 508 2.96 2.67 32.45
N GLU A 509 3.08 3.24 31.24
CA GLU A 509 4.07 4.29 30.98
C GLU A 509 3.84 5.53 31.86
N VAL A 510 2.58 5.96 32.03
CA VAL A 510 2.25 7.06 32.95
C VAL A 510 2.62 6.70 34.39
N LYS A 511 2.31 5.48 34.85
CA LYS A 511 2.68 5.04 36.21
C LYS A 511 4.20 4.99 36.42
N GLN A 512 4.96 4.59 35.40
CA GLN A 512 6.43 4.56 35.45
C GLN A 512 7.05 5.96 35.52
N HIS A 513 6.47 6.94 34.81
CA HIS A 513 7.01 8.31 34.74
C HIS A 513 6.51 9.25 35.84
N PHE A 514 5.26 9.06 36.31
CA PHE A 514 4.59 9.99 37.23
C PHE A 514 4.18 9.33 38.56
N GLY A 515 4.46 8.04 38.77
CA GLY A 515 4.00 7.28 39.94
C GLY A 515 2.55 6.80 39.80
N SER A 516 2.02 6.03 40.76
CA SER A 516 0.68 5.40 40.65
C SER A 516 -0.50 6.26 41.13
N GLY A 517 -0.28 7.54 41.40
CA GLY A 517 -1.31 8.45 41.93
C GLY A 517 -1.71 8.16 43.39
N PRO A 518 -2.71 8.88 43.93
CA PRO A 518 -3.56 9.88 43.28
C PRO A 518 -2.77 11.11 42.82
N TYR A 519 -3.20 11.73 41.72
CA TYR A 519 -2.54 12.91 41.16
C TYR A 519 -3.27 14.18 41.59
N ASP A 520 -2.53 15.25 41.83
CA ASP A 520 -3.08 16.60 41.95
C ASP A 520 -3.39 17.18 40.56
N GLU A 521 -4.21 18.24 40.50
CA GLU A 521 -4.64 18.87 39.25
C GLU A 521 -3.45 19.29 38.38
N ALA A 522 -2.36 19.77 39.00
CA ALA A 522 -1.13 20.14 38.30
C ALA A 522 -0.42 18.93 37.63
N THR A 523 -0.39 17.77 38.30
CA THR A 523 0.17 16.55 37.72
C THR A 523 -0.77 15.95 36.68
N GLU A 524 -2.08 15.99 36.89
CA GLU A 524 -3.08 15.59 35.88
C GLU A 524 -2.90 16.41 34.58
N GLU A 525 -2.74 17.73 34.69
CA GLU A 525 -2.53 18.59 33.53
C GLU A 525 -1.21 18.29 32.82
N ARG A 526 -0.13 18.06 33.58
CA ARG A 526 1.17 17.64 33.02
C ARG A 526 1.07 16.31 32.27
N ILE A 527 0.39 15.31 32.85
CA ILE A 527 0.17 14.02 32.20
C ILE A 527 -0.64 14.23 30.91
N ALA A 528 -1.76 14.96 30.97
CA ALA A 528 -2.61 15.23 29.82
C ALA A 528 -1.84 15.93 28.68
N ARG A 529 -1.01 16.93 28.99
CA ARG A 529 -0.14 17.59 28.00
C ARG A 529 0.92 16.65 27.43
N SER A 530 1.49 15.75 28.24
CA SER A 530 2.55 14.84 27.81
C SER A 530 2.07 13.77 26.82
N VAL A 531 0.83 13.32 26.93
CA VAL A 531 0.24 12.28 26.07
C VAL A 531 -0.61 12.84 24.93
N GLN A 532 -0.89 14.13 24.93
CA GLN A 532 -1.66 14.79 23.88
C GLN A 532 -0.91 14.72 22.54
N GLY A 533 -1.63 14.34 21.47
CA GLY A 533 -1.05 14.19 20.14
C GLY A 533 -0.28 12.88 19.93
N THR A 534 -0.15 12.04 20.95
CA THR A 534 0.54 10.74 20.83
C THR A 534 -0.23 9.79 19.91
N PRO A 535 0.42 9.20 18.89
CA PRO A 535 -0.18 8.17 18.05
C PRO A 535 -0.26 6.85 18.81
N VAL A 536 -1.45 6.25 18.84
CA VAL A 536 -1.75 5.06 19.66
C VAL A 536 -2.49 3.99 18.88
N ILE A 537 -2.34 2.74 19.33
CA ILE A 537 -3.10 1.57 18.88
C ILE A 537 -4.00 1.10 20.02
N ILE A 538 -5.25 0.80 19.70
CA ILE A 538 -6.21 0.22 20.65
C ILE A 538 -5.99 -1.28 20.72
N SER A 539 -5.71 -1.81 21.91
CA SER A 539 -5.33 -3.22 22.14
C SER A 539 -6.40 -4.23 21.67
N ALA A 540 -7.67 -3.87 21.78
CA ALA A 540 -8.80 -4.74 21.53
C ALA A 540 -9.15 -4.94 20.04
N ASN A 541 -8.76 -4.02 19.16
CA ASN A 541 -9.11 -4.08 17.73
C ASN A 541 -7.99 -3.60 16.77
N LEU A 542 -6.80 -3.31 17.32
CA LEU A 542 -5.61 -2.84 16.61
C LEU A 542 -5.85 -1.56 15.76
N ARG A 543 -6.90 -0.79 16.06
CA ARG A 543 -7.18 0.47 15.36
C ARG A 543 -6.14 1.52 15.75
N HIS A 544 -5.58 2.17 14.74
CA HIS A 544 -4.66 3.29 14.91
C HIS A 544 -5.44 4.59 15.09
N SER A 545 -5.03 5.43 16.05
CA SER A 545 -5.59 6.75 16.27
C SER A 545 -4.56 7.69 16.90
N MET A 546 -5.00 8.87 17.31
CA MET A 546 -4.20 9.89 17.99
C MET A 546 -4.99 10.44 19.16
N ILE A 547 -4.33 10.66 20.29
CA ILE A 547 -4.93 11.24 21.48
C ILE A 547 -5.21 12.72 21.24
N ARG A 548 -6.46 13.14 21.39
CA ARG A 548 -6.86 14.55 21.32
C ARG A 548 -6.75 15.23 22.67
N LEU A 549 -7.24 14.57 23.72
CA LEU A 549 -7.17 15.01 25.10
C LEU A 549 -7.35 13.81 26.04
N VAL A 550 -6.99 13.99 27.31
CA VAL A 550 -7.17 13.01 28.38
C VAL A 550 -7.98 13.63 29.50
N ARG A 551 -8.81 12.81 30.13
CA ARG A 551 -9.67 13.20 31.24
C ARG A 551 -9.49 12.22 32.40
N PHE A 552 -9.39 12.79 33.60
CA PHE A 552 -9.30 12.08 34.87
C PHE A 552 -10.68 12.05 35.54
N ASN A 553 -10.85 11.19 36.55
CA ASN A 553 -12.05 11.11 37.40
C ASN A 553 -13.35 10.86 36.61
N ILE A 554 -13.24 10.12 35.50
CA ILE A 554 -14.38 9.70 34.70
C ILE A 554 -14.82 8.31 35.15
N ASP A 555 -16.12 8.16 35.42
CA ASP A 555 -16.74 6.87 35.68
C ASP A 555 -16.88 6.07 34.36
N PRO A 556 -16.13 4.97 34.16
CA PRO A 556 -16.14 4.20 32.92
C PRO A 556 -17.53 3.62 32.59
N GLU A 557 -18.39 3.41 33.59
CA GLU A 557 -19.74 2.86 33.42
C GLU A 557 -20.73 3.92 32.87
N LYS A 558 -20.43 5.21 33.07
CA LYS A 558 -21.27 6.33 32.59
C LYS A 558 -20.85 6.86 31.23
N VAL A 559 -19.78 6.32 30.64
CA VAL A 559 -19.24 6.75 29.35
C VAL A 559 -19.61 5.76 28.27
N ASP A 560 -20.00 6.28 27.10
CA ASP A 560 -20.16 5.48 25.88
C ASP A 560 -18.78 5.06 25.36
N LEU A 561 -18.20 4.03 25.99
CA LEU A 561 -16.96 3.41 25.53
C LEU A 561 -17.17 2.73 24.18
N ASP A 562 -16.08 2.60 23.42
CA ASP A 562 -16.09 1.80 22.19
C ASP A 562 -16.72 0.40 22.47
N PRO A 563 -17.71 -0.07 21.68
CA PRO A 563 -18.43 -1.31 21.95
C PRO A 563 -17.55 -2.55 22.12
N VAL A 564 -16.36 -2.56 21.52
CA VAL A 564 -15.39 -3.66 21.67
C VAL A 564 -14.74 -3.65 23.07
N LEU A 565 -14.62 -2.46 23.67
CA LEU A 565 -14.01 -2.23 24.98
C LEU A 565 -15.00 -2.40 26.16
N GLN A 566 -16.30 -2.35 25.92
CA GLN A 566 -17.32 -2.61 26.96
C GLN A 566 -17.12 -3.99 27.62
N ARG A 567 -16.59 -4.97 26.87
CA ARG A 567 -16.27 -6.31 27.39
C ARG A 567 -15.07 -6.33 28.34
N LEU A 568 -14.22 -5.32 28.28
CA LEU A 568 -13.00 -5.20 29.07
C LEU A 568 -13.20 -4.39 30.34
N LEU A 569 -14.39 -3.79 30.56
CA LEU A 569 -14.75 -3.07 31.79
C LEU A 569 -14.33 -3.79 33.08
N PRO A 570 -14.54 -5.12 33.23
CA PRO A 570 -14.15 -5.82 34.46
C PRO A 570 -12.63 -5.91 34.71
N ASP A 571 -11.81 -5.73 33.66
CA ASP A 571 -10.35 -5.85 33.73
C ASP A 571 -9.64 -4.47 33.79
N LEU A 572 -10.40 -3.38 33.75
CA LEU A 572 -9.88 -2.03 33.86
C LEU A 572 -9.50 -1.71 35.32
N GLU A 573 -8.31 -1.13 35.51
CA GLU A 573 -7.93 -0.56 36.81
C GLU A 573 -8.90 0.57 37.20
N PRO A 574 -9.41 0.58 38.44
CA PRO A 574 -10.27 1.64 38.94
C PRO A 574 -9.59 3.01 38.92
N GLY A 575 -10.32 4.06 38.56
CA GLY A 575 -9.82 5.44 38.58
C GLY A 575 -8.81 5.79 37.49
N GLN A 576 -8.54 4.89 36.54
CA GLN A 576 -7.66 5.20 35.42
C GLN A 576 -8.25 6.30 34.52
N PRO A 577 -7.41 7.17 33.94
CA PRO A 577 -7.86 8.19 33.00
C PRO A 577 -8.32 7.59 31.67
N CYS A 578 -9.21 8.33 30.99
CA CYS A 578 -9.69 8.01 29.65
C CYS A 578 -9.19 9.05 28.64
N ALA A 579 -8.76 8.59 27.46
CA ALA A 579 -8.44 9.45 26.33
C ALA A 579 -9.65 9.61 25.40
N VAL A 580 -9.84 10.83 24.92
CA VAL A 580 -10.68 11.09 23.75
C VAL A 580 -9.76 11.09 22.53
N LEU A 581 -10.05 10.22 21.58
CA LEU A 581 -9.28 10.07 20.37
C LEU A 581 -9.72 11.07 19.28
N LYS A 582 -8.93 11.19 18.21
CA LYS A 582 -9.22 12.11 17.09
C LYS A 582 -10.58 11.85 16.42
N ASP A 583 -11.05 10.60 16.41
CA ASP A 583 -12.37 10.21 15.91
C ASP A 583 -13.49 10.32 16.96
N HIS A 584 -13.21 11.00 18.07
CA HIS A 584 -14.12 11.21 19.21
C HIS A 584 -14.49 9.94 19.98
N SER A 585 -13.86 8.79 19.70
CA SER A 585 -14.02 7.61 20.54
C SER A 585 -13.33 7.81 21.90
N VAL A 586 -13.98 7.31 22.96
CA VAL A 586 -13.44 7.36 24.32
C VAL A 586 -12.85 6.01 24.68
N VAL A 587 -11.59 6.01 25.12
CA VAL A 587 -10.79 4.79 25.34
C VAL A 587 -9.96 4.93 26.63
N PRO A 588 -9.99 3.96 27.55
CA PRO A 588 -9.14 3.96 28.75
C PRO A 588 -7.65 3.88 28.40
N LEU A 589 -6.78 4.56 29.14
CA LEU A 589 -5.33 4.54 28.84
C LEU A 589 -4.72 3.14 28.92
N GLN A 590 -5.25 2.23 29.74
CA GLN A 590 -4.77 0.84 29.83
C GLN A 590 -4.98 0.05 28.53
N ALA A 591 -5.94 0.46 27.68
CA ALA A 591 -6.22 -0.16 26.39
C ALA A 591 -5.45 0.50 25.22
N LEU A 592 -4.62 1.51 25.49
CA LEU A 592 -3.84 2.23 24.49
C LEU A 592 -2.37 1.87 24.57
N HIS A 593 -1.75 1.67 23.40
CA HIS A 593 -0.33 1.40 23.28
C HIS A 593 0.32 2.36 22.29
N CYS A 594 1.51 2.86 22.61
CA CYS A 594 2.25 3.77 21.74
C CYS A 594 2.57 3.12 20.38
N CYS A 595 2.30 3.85 19.29
CA CYS A 595 2.68 3.42 17.95
C CYS A 595 4.20 3.38 17.78
N TYR A 596 4.66 2.63 16.78
CA TYR A 596 6.04 2.70 16.30
C TYR A 596 6.51 4.13 16.04
N ASP A 597 7.52 4.57 16.80
CA ASP A 597 8.24 5.81 16.54
C ASP A 597 9.45 5.53 15.62
N PRO A 598 9.42 6.00 14.35
CA PRO A 598 10.55 5.85 13.46
C PRO A 598 11.78 6.64 13.89
N ARG A 599 11.74 7.52 14.90
CA ARG A 599 12.92 8.27 15.37
C ARG A 599 13.71 7.47 16.41
N MET A 600 13.11 6.48 17.05
CA MET A 600 13.77 5.61 18.02
C MET A 600 14.59 4.51 17.32
N LYS A 601 15.92 4.65 17.36
CA LYS A 601 16.84 3.71 16.71
C LYS A 601 16.70 2.26 17.22
N SER A 602 16.45 2.08 18.52
CA SER A 602 16.22 0.75 19.11
C SER A 602 15.02 0.05 18.48
N TRP A 603 13.92 0.78 18.27
CA TRP A 603 12.71 0.28 17.64
C TRP A 603 12.93 -0.02 16.17
N GLN A 604 13.68 0.82 15.45
CA GLN A 604 14.05 0.57 14.05
C GLN A 604 14.80 -0.77 13.92
N ASP A 605 15.83 -0.99 14.74
CA ASP A 605 16.67 -2.19 14.65
C ASP A 605 15.87 -3.47 14.89
N ILE A 606 14.95 -3.45 15.86
CA ILE A 606 14.03 -4.57 16.13
C ILE A 606 13.09 -4.75 14.93
N SER A 607 12.37 -3.70 14.54
CA SER A 607 11.33 -3.72 13.50
C SER A 607 11.84 -4.17 12.15
N VAL A 608 13.06 -3.80 11.79
CA VAL A 608 13.70 -4.24 10.55
C VAL A 608 13.86 -5.76 10.52
N SER A 609 14.36 -6.35 11.61
CA SER A 609 14.58 -7.80 11.67
C SER A 609 13.30 -8.62 11.77
N THR A 610 12.23 -8.04 12.34
CA THR A 610 10.96 -8.71 12.61
C THR A 610 9.96 -8.59 11.46
N CYS A 611 9.89 -7.42 10.82
CA CYS A 611 8.86 -7.09 9.82
C CYS A 611 9.36 -7.16 8.37
N SER A 612 10.66 -7.33 8.14
CA SER A 612 11.21 -7.37 6.77
C SER A 612 11.32 -8.80 6.24
N PHE A 613 10.25 -9.28 5.62
CA PHE A 613 10.21 -10.64 5.05
C PHE A 613 10.97 -10.73 3.72
N LEU A 614 12.00 -11.57 3.69
CA LEU A 614 12.69 -12.00 2.47
C LEU A 614 11.76 -12.92 1.64
N PRO A 615 12.01 -13.10 0.33
CA PRO A 615 11.07 -13.72 -0.61
C PRO A 615 10.47 -15.06 -0.15
N THR A 616 11.31 -16.02 0.26
CA THR A 616 10.87 -17.34 0.73
C THR A 616 9.87 -17.22 1.88
N ARG A 617 10.26 -16.55 2.98
CA ARG A 617 9.36 -16.34 4.14
C ARG A 617 8.11 -15.56 3.79
N ARG A 618 8.21 -14.60 2.86
CA ARG A 618 7.03 -13.84 2.43
C ARG A 618 6.02 -14.77 1.75
N LEU A 619 6.46 -15.63 0.84
CA LEU A 619 5.56 -16.58 0.17
C LEU A 619 4.91 -17.54 1.17
N ASP A 620 5.65 -17.99 2.19
CA ASP A 620 5.10 -18.85 3.25
C ASP A 620 3.96 -18.15 4.00
N VAL A 621 4.14 -16.88 4.38
CA VAL A 621 3.09 -16.08 5.02
C VAL A 621 1.89 -15.90 4.09
N LEU A 622 2.13 -15.56 2.81
CA LEU A 622 1.04 -15.35 1.85
C LEU A 622 0.20 -16.61 1.62
N ARG A 623 0.81 -17.80 1.67
CA ARG A 623 0.12 -19.10 1.51
C ARG A 623 -0.95 -19.34 2.59
N VAL A 624 -0.69 -18.91 3.82
CA VAL A 624 -1.66 -19.05 4.95
C VAL A 624 -2.96 -18.30 4.66
N PHE A 625 -2.84 -17.06 4.18
CA PHE A 625 -4.02 -16.23 3.87
C PHE A 625 -4.70 -16.64 2.58
N HIS A 626 -3.91 -17.03 1.57
CA HIS A 626 -4.43 -17.53 0.30
C HIS A 626 -5.34 -18.75 0.49
N ALA A 627 -4.93 -19.77 1.27
CA ALA A 627 -5.72 -20.97 1.47
C ALA A 627 -7.10 -20.69 2.11
N VAL A 628 -7.17 -19.71 3.00
CA VAL A 628 -8.43 -19.28 3.63
C VAL A 628 -9.31 -18.53 2.65
N LEU A 629 -8.73 -17.60 1.88
CA LEU A 629 -9.44 -16.85 0.85
C LEU A 629 -9.98 -17.77 -0.24
N GLU A 630 -9.18 -18.70 -0.75
CA GLU A 630 -9.57 -19.64 -1.79
C GLU A 630 -10.82 -20.45 -1.38
N LYS A 631 -10.82 -21.00 -0.16
CA LYS A 631 -11.91 -21.83 0.34
C LYS A 631 -13.23 -21.05 0.47
N GLU A 632 -13.17 -19.87 1.07
CA GLU A 632 -14.36 -19.11 1.45
C GLU A 632 -14.89 -18.22 0.31
N MET A 633 -14.02 -17.68 -0.55
CA MET A 633 -14.43 -16.92 -1.73
C MET A 633 -15.13 -17.82 -2.76
N ARG A 634 -14.79 -19.12 -2.81
CA ARG A 634 -15.47 -20.10 -3.68
C ARG A 634 -16.98 -20.17 -3.41
N ARG A 635 -17.41 -19.97 -2.15
CA ARG A 635 -18.83 -19.91 -1.77
C ARG A 635 -19.58 -18.75 -2.42
N TRP A 636 -18.85 -17.69 -2.78
CA TRP A 636 -19.35 -16.51 -3.46
C TRP A 636 -19.23 -16.61 -4.99
N GLY A 637 -18.91 -17.79 -5.54
CA GLY A 637 -18.68 -17.95 -6.97
C GLY A 637 -17.37 -17.35 -7.47
N LEU A 638 -16.46 -16.96 -6.56
CA LEU A 638 -15.15 -16.41 -6.90
C LEU A 638 -14.08 -17.47 -6.70
N ILE A 639 -13.51 -17.95 -7.80
CA ILE A 639 -12.48 -18.99 -7.81
C ILE A 639 -11.12 -18.31 -7.84
N LEU A 640 -10.44 -18.31 -6.70
CA LEU A 640 -9.05 -17.83 -6.57
C LEU A 640 -8.09 -18.93 -7.04
N ALA A 641 -7.22 -18.64 -7.99
CA ALA A 641 -6.22 -19.61 -8.46
C ALA A 641 -5.18 -19.93 -7.38
N SER A 642 -4.66 -21.17 -7.39
CA SER A 642 -3.66 -21.64 -6.42
C SER A 642 -2.29 -20.98 -6.60
N GLU A 643 -1.96 -20.61 -7.84
CA GLU A 643 -0.70 -19.99 -8.21
C GLU A 643 -0.91 -18.54 -8.65
N PRO A 644 -0.03 -17.61 -8.27
CA PRO A 644 -0.05 -16.24 -8.74
C PRO A 644 0.36 -16.14 -10.22
N PHE A 645 0.01 -15.03 -10.85
CA PHE A 645 0.49 -14.66 -12.18
C PHE A 645 2.02 -14.64 -12.21
N ALA A 646 2.56 -15.27 -13.24
CA ALA A 646 3.97 -15.23 -13.60
C ALA A 646 4.12 -14.64 -15.00
N SER A 647 5.29 -14.09 -15.31
CA SER A 647 5.59 -13.52 -16.63
C SER A 647 7.03 -13.79 -17.04
N LYS A 648 7.22 -14.05 -18.33
CA LYS A 648 8.54 -14.05 -18.99
C LYS A 648 8.78 -12.81 -19.84
N GLU A 649 7.80 -11.92 -19.95
CA GLU A 649 7.94 -10.64 -20.64
C GLU A 649 8.72 -9.67 -19.76
N LEU A 650 10.03 -9.89 -19.75
CA LEU A 650 10.98 -9.10 -18.99
C LEU A 650 12.22 -8.81 -19.82
N SER A 651 12.85 -7.68 -19.53
CA SER A 651 14.18 -7.35 -20.01
C SER A 651 15.13 -7.21 -18.83
N LEU A 652 16.41 -7.45 -19.08
CA LEU A 652 17.46 -7.27 -18.08
C LEU A 652 18.46 -6.25 -18.62
N LEU A 653 18.41 -5.06 -18.05
CA LEU A 653 19.26 -3.93 -18.39
C LEU A 653 20.71 -4.18 -17.94
N PRO A 654 21.70 -3.74 -18.74
CA PRO A 654 23.10 -3.80 -18.34
C PRO A 654 23.34 -2.88 -17.15
N ALA A 655 24.19 -3.32 -16.23
CA ALA A 655 24.62 -2.47 -15.12
C ALA A 655 25.58 -1.39 -15.67
N PRO A 656 25.36 -0.10 -15.36
CA PRO A 656 26.19 0.97 -15.89
C PRO A 656 27.63 0.87 -15.38
N GLN A 657 28.59 1.22 -16.24
CA GLN A 657 29.99 1.29 -15.86
C GLN A 657 30.23 2.53 -15.01
N LYS A 658 30.49 2.31 -13.71
CA LYS A 658 30.91 3.40 -12.83
C LYS A 658 32.33 3.82 -13.20
N LEU A 659 32.47 5.07 -13.63
CA LEU A 659 33.78 5.69 -13.72
C LEU A 659 34.25 5.90 -12.27
N THR A 660 35.38 5.29 -11.90
CA THR A 660 35.92 5.42 -10.54
C THR A 660 36.21 6.89 -10.26
N SER A 661 35.35 7.52 -9.45
CA SER A 661 35.33 8.96 -9.26
C SER A 661 36.43 9.49 -8.33
N TYR A 662 37.16 8.64 -7.60
CA TYR A 662 38.16 9.12 -6.62
C TYR A 662 39.41 8.23 -6.42
N GLY A 663 39.70 7.31 -7.34
CA GLY A 663 40.92 6.49 -7.31
C GLY A 663 41.96 7.03 -8.28
N VAL A 664 43.02 7.66 -7.78
CA VAL A 664 44.23 7.95 -8.56
C VAL A 664 44.80 6.62 -9.06
N GLY A 665 44.65 6.38 -10.36
CA GLY A 665 45.37 5.37 -11.11
C GLY A 665 45.84 6.02 -12.41
N GLN A 666 47.16 6.14 -12.57
CA GLN A 666 47.90 6.87 -13.61
C GLN A 666 47.64 6.42 -15.07
N GLY A 667 46.52 5.76 -15.39
CA GLY A 667 46.21 5.27 -16.74
C GLY A 667 45.24 6.12 -17.56
N ALA A 668 44.40 6.96 -16.94
CA ALA A 668 43.34 7.70 -17.66
C ALA A 668 43.58 9.22 -17.77
N SER A 669 44.61 9.75 -17.09
CA SER A 669 44.94 11.19 -17.08
C SER A 669 45.57 11.69 -18.38
N LEU A 670 45.99 10.79 -19.28
CA LEU A 670 46.66 11.17 -20.53
C LEU A 670 45.70 11.33 -21.72
N ASN A 671 44.56 10.63 -21.76
CA ASN A 671 43.67 10.68 -22.94
C ASN A 671 42.52 11.69 -22.85
N HIS A 672 42.26 12.29 -21.69
CA HIS A 672 41.26 13.37 -21.57
C HIS A 672 41.82 14.79 -21.61
N LYS A 673 43.15 14.96 -21.58
CA LYS A 673 43.78 16.27 -21.77
C LYS A 673 43.96 16.68 -23.23
N GLN A 674 43.74 15.78 -24.19
CA GLN A 674 44.04 16.04 -25.61
C GLN A 674 42.88 16.54 -26.47
N ASN A 675 41.65 16.75 -25.96
CA ASN A 675 40.52 17.10 -26.84
C ASN A 675 39.53 18.19 -26.34
N ARG A 676 39.92 19.09 -25.43
CA ARG A 676 39.09 20.27 -25.11
C ARG A 676 39.91 21.55 -25.08
N SER A 677 40.35 21.98 -26.27
CA SER A 677 40.91 23.32 -26.54
C SER A 677 39.86 24.31 -27.08
N GLY A 678 38.56 23.99 -26.96
CA GLY A 678 37.47 24.92 -27.22
C GLY A 678 36.95 25.52 -25.90
N SER A 679 36.73 26.84 -25.87
CA SER A 679 36.02 27.50 -24.77
C SER A 679 34.61 26.91 -24.67
N LEU A 680 34.28 26.26 -23.54
CA LEU A 680 32.91 25.79 -23.28
C LEU A 680 31.97 26.99 -23.25
N ARG A 681 30.72 26.83 -23.74
CA ARG A 681 29.71 27.89 -23.66
C ARG A 681 29.39 28.27 -22.20
N HIS A 682 29.40 27.26 -21.32
CA HIS A 682 29.10 27.41 -19.88
C HIS A 682 30.16 26.70 -19.02
N PRO A 683 31.22 27.40 -18.57
CA PRO A 683 32.28 26.79 -17.76
C PRO A 683 31.74 26.33 -16.38
N PRO A 684 32.14 25.15 -15.88
CA PRO A 684 31.71 24.68 -14.58
C PRO A 684 32.34 25.50 -13.45
N PRO A 685 31.57 25.83 -12.39
CA PRO A 685 32.15 26.41 -11.19
C PRO A 685 32.98 25.36 -10.44
N PRO A 686 33.75 25.73 -9.40
CA PRO A 686 34.55 24.79 -8.62
C PRO A 686 33.72 23.62 -8.05
N SER A 687 34.26 22.40 -8.11
CA SER A 687 33.64 21.17 -7.60
C SER A 687 33.85 20.93 -6.10
N PHE A 688 34.43 21.91 -5.40
CA PHE A 688 34.68 21.91 -3.96
C PHE A 688 34.67 23.37 -3.46
N PRO A 689 34.27 23.66 -2.22
CA PRO A 689 34.31 25.02 -1.69
C PRO A 689 35.73 25.59 -1.71
N THR A 690 35.85 26.84 -2.14
CA THR A 690 37.10 27.62 -2.07
C THR A 690 37.22 28.33 -0.73
N THR A 691 36.09 28.71 -0.11
CA THR A 691 36.02 29.25 1.25
C THR A 691 35.18 28.35 2.15
N LEU A 692 35.70 28.02 3.34
CA LEU A 692 35.01 27.19 4.32
C LEU A 692 35.03 27.88 5.69
N ALA A 693 33.87 28.11 6.29
CA ALA A 693 33.72 28.53 7.68
C ALA A 693 33.32 27.35 8.57
N VAL A 694 33.80 27.32 9.81
CA VAL A 694 33.43 26.31 10.81
C VAL A 694 32.89 26.98 12.06
N VAL A 695 31.65 26.68 12.44
CA VAL A 695 31.00 27.29 13.61
C VAL A 695 30.54 26.21 14.56
N ALA A 696 30.91 26.30 15.82
CA ALA A 696 30.48 25.38 16.86
C ALA A 696 29.46 26.07 17.78
N ILE A 697 28.23 25.56 17.83
CA ILE A 697 27.15 26.14 18.66
C ILE A 697 27.09 25.36 19.97
N ALA A 698 27.53 25.99 21.05
CA ALA A 698 27.69 25.35 22.35
C ALA A 698 26.93 26.14 23.42
N SER A 699 25.71 25.68 23.72
CA SER A 699 24.81 26.36 24.66
C SER A 699 25.47 26.53 26.04
N PRO A 700 25.30 27.70 26.69
CA PRO A 700 25.77 27.92 28.05
C PRO A 700 25.05 27.02 29.07
N HIS A 701 23.87 26.49 28.73
CA HIS A 701 23.11 25.57 29.57
C HIS A 701 23.46 24.09 29.33
N ALA A 702 24.23 23.77 28.29
CA ALA A 702 24.70 22.40 28.07
C ALA A 702 25.78 22.03 29.10
N GLU A 703 25.80 20.75 29.49
CA GLU A 703 26.85 20.17 30.35
C GLU A 703 28.25 20.47 29.79
N GLU A 704 29.22 20.66 30.69
CA GLU A 704 30.59 21.02 30.34
C GLU A 704 31.23 20.01 29.38
N GLU A 705 30.99 18.71 29.58
CA GLU A 705 31.49 17.66 28.69
C GLU A 705 30.90 17.77 27.27
N VAL A 706 29.60 18.07 27.16
CA VAL A 706 28.94 18.29 25.86
C VAL A 706 29.54 19.51 25.16
N ARG A 707 29.73 20.60 25.91
CA ARG A 707 30.33 21.85 25.40
C ARG A 707 31.75 21.63 24.90
N ALA A 708 32.59 20.96 25.69
CA ALA A 708 33.96 20.63 25.31
C ALA A 708 34.02 19.77 24.04
N ARG A 709 33.13 18.76 23.92
CA ARG A 709 33.05 17.91 22.73
C ARG A 709 32.65 18.69 21.48
N ILE A 710 31.72 19.63 21.59
CA ILE A 710 31.30 20.51 20.48
C ILE A 710 32.49 21.35 20.00
N THR A 711 33.15 22.05 20.91
CA THR A 711 34.31 22.92 20.63
C THR A 711 35.47 22.14 20.01
N GLN A 712 35.83 21.00 20.59
CA GLN A 712 36.92 20.15 20.10
C GLN A 712 36.61 19.59 18.70
N THR A 713 35.35 19.23 18.44
CA THR A 713 34.90 18.79 17.11
C THR A 713 35.03 19.92 16.09
N GLY A 714 34.57 21.14 16.40
CA GLY A 714 34.72 22.31 15.54
C GLY A 714 36.19 22.59 15.20
N GLN A 715 37.07 22.63 16.20
CA GLN A 715 38.50 22.87 16.00
C GLN A 715 39.18 21.78 15.15
N ALA A 716 38.79 20.51 15.30
CA ALA A 716 39.36 19.43 14.50
C ALA A 716 38.91 19.50 13.04
N VAL A 717 37.63 19.83 12.79
CA VAL A 717 37.14 20.06 11.43
C VAL A 717 37.87 21.25 10.81
N ALA A 718 37.96 22.40 11.51
CA ALA A 718 38.69 23.57 11.02
C ALA A 718 40.15 23.24 10.65
N ARG A 719 40.86 22.50 11.50
CA ARG A 719 42.22 22.02 11.23
C ARG A 719 42.30 21.08 10.02
N SER A 720 41.35 20.15 9.86
CA SER A 720 41.30 19.21 8.75
C SER A 720 41.17 19.89 7.38
N TYR A 721 40.49 21.04 7.35
CA TYR A 721 40.30 21.85 6.14
C TYR A 721 41.20 23.08 6.07
N ARG A 722 42.09 23.29 7.05
CA ARG A 722 42.93 24.50 7.18
C ARG A 722 42.11 25.80 7.09
N SER A 723 40.88 25.78 7.63
CA SER A 723 40.02 26.95 7.64
C SER A 723 40.46 27.92 8.75
N PRO A 724 40.78 29.19 8.41
CA PRO A 724 41.04 30.23 9.42
C PRO A 724 39.73 30.82 9.99
N ILE A 725 38.58 30.55 9.36
CA ILE A 725 37.28 31.10 9.74
C ILE A 725 36.60 30.10 10.69
N THR A 726 36.96 30.16 11.98
CA THR A 726 36.41 29.25 13.00
C THR A 726 36.02 29.98 14.27
N MET A 727 34.86 29.66 14.84
CA MET A 727 34.42 30.23 16.13
C MET A 727 33.49 29.28 16.90
N THR A 728 33.52 29.36 18.23
CA THR A 728 32.50 28.74 19.10
C THR A 728 31.58 29.83 19.63
N VAL A 729 30.27 29.63 19.50
CA VAL A 729 29.22 30.62 19.80
C VAL A 729 28.18 30.02 20.76
N PRO A 730 27.49 30.85 21.56
CA PRO A 730 26.53 30.36 22.55
C PRO A 730 25.20 29.90 21.94
N ASP A 731 24.78 30.47 20.81
CA ASP A 731 23.46 30.21 20.22
C ASP A 731 23.45 30.37 18.70
N GLU A 732 22.30 30.06 18.10
CA GLU A 732 22.07 30.12 16.65
C GLU A 732 22.11 31.54 16.07
N LYS A 733 21.73 32.57 16.83
CA LYS A 733 21.72 33.96 16.33
C LYS A 733 23.14 34.47 16.17
N GLU A 734 23.99 34.21 17.17
CA GLU A 734 25.40 34.53 17.12
C GLU A 734 26.14 33.75 16.03
N ALA A 735 25.72 32.50 15.75
CA ALA A 735 26.23 31.73 14.63
C ALA A 735 25.98 32.44 13.28
N VAL A 736 24.74 32.90 13.03
CA VAL A 736 24.40 33.64 11.80
C VAL A 736 25.18 34.95 11.75
N ARG A 737 25.19 35.73 12.84
CA ARG A 737 25.91 37.01 12.91
C ARG A 737 27.38 36.84 12.54
N PHE A 738 28.06 35.83 13.09
CA PHE A 738 29.44 35.51 12.76
C PHE A 738 29.62 35.14 11.29
N LEU A 739 28.80 34.23 10.77
CA LEU A 739 28.89 33.78 9.38
C LEU A 739 28.73 34.96 8.41
N LEU A 740 27.75 35.83 8.65
CA LEU A 740 27.55 37.01 7.80
C LEU A 740 28.72 37.99 7.91
N GLN A 741 29.18 38.31 9.13
CA GLN A 741 30.30 39.23 9.33
C GLN A 741 31.59 38.75 8.64
N GLN A 742 31.85 37.44 8.65
CA GLN A 742 33.08 36.89 8.07
C GLN A 742 32.97 36.68 6.56
N LEU A 743 31.82 36.23 6.06
CA LEU A 743 31.67 35.76 4.69
C LEU A 743 31.06 36.79 3.74
N THR A 744 30.38 37.82 4.26
CA THR A 744 29.74 38.87 3.44
C THR A 744 30.45 40.21 3.55
N ASN A 745 30.28 41.04 2.53
CA ASN A 745 30.74 42.42 2.49
C ASN A 745 29.86 43.29 3.38
N ALA A 746 30.49 44.18 4.17
CA ALA A 746 29.78 45.02 5.13
C ALA A 746 28.90 46.10 4.47
N SER A 747 29.21 46.48 3.22
CA SER A 747 28.57 47.58 2.50
C SER A 747 27.23 47.22 1.86
N ASP A 748 27.13 46.02 1.28
CA ASP A 748 26.00 45.57 0.47
C ASP A 748 25.46 44.19 0.89
N GLY A 749 26.11 43.52 1.85
CA GLY A 749 25.73 42.20 2.31
C GLY A 749 25.93 41.08 1.29
N THR A 750 26.67 41.35 0.19
CA THR A 750 26.99 40.35 -0.84
C THR A 750 28.08 39.40 -0.37
N LEU A 751 28.08 38.17 -0.90
CA LEU A 751 29.04 37.14 -0.51
C LEU A 751 30.43 37.44 -1.09
N LYS A 752 31.48 37.38 -0.27
CA LYS A 752 32.87 37.63 -0.69
C LYS A 752 33.38 36.61 -1.71
N ASP A 753 32.96 35.35 -1.57
CA ASP A 753 33.31 34.24 -2.45
C ASP A 753 32.04 33.43 -2.79
N PRO A 754 31.61 33.35 -4.07
CA PRO A 754 30.41 32.62 -4.47
C PRO A 754 30.47 31.10 -4.22
N ASN A 755 31.63 30.54 -3.87
CA ASN A 755 31.82 29.11 -3.60
C ASN A 755 32.13 28.85 -2.12
N THR A 756 31.31 29.46 -1.24
CA THR A 756 31.46 29.38 0.22
C THR A 756 30.59 28.28 0.85
N ALA A 757 31.14 27.60 1.84
CA ALA A 757 30.40 26.65 2.69
C ALA A 757 30.58 26.95 4.19
N ALA A 758 29.56 26.66 4.98
CA ALA A 758 29.58 26.77 6.43
C ALA A 758 29.29 25.40 7.07
N VAL A 759 30.23 24.92 7.88
CA VAL A 759 30.10 23.67 8.64
C VAL A 759 29.75 24.00 10.08
N ILE A 760 28.55 23.61 10.51
CA ILE A 760 27.97 23.98 11.80
C ILE A 760 27.91 22.76 12.71
N ILE A 761 28.59 22.82 13.86
CA ILE A 761 28.67 21.72 14.81
C ILE A 761 27.67 22.00 15.92
N SER A 762 26.66 21.13 16.05
CA SER A 762 25.66 21.21 17.12
C SER A 762 25.16 19.82 17.51
N ALA A 763 24.83 19.66 18.79
CA ALA A 763 24.11 18.48 19.29
C ALA A 763 22.66 18.44 18.73
N GLU A 764 22.09 19.61 18.47
CA GLU A 764 20.72 19.82 18.02
C GLU A 764 20.71 20.20 16.52
N ARG A 765 20.39 19.24 15.64
CA ARG A 765 20.54 19.41 14.17
C ARG A 765 19.25 19.49 13.38
N GLU A 766 18.13 19.14 14.02
CA GLU A 766 16.82 19.09 13.37
C GLU A 766 15.80 19.99 14.09
N THR A 767 16.27 21.01 14.81
CA THR A 767 15.39 22.00 15.46
C THR A 767 14.95 23.07 14.49
N ARG A 768 13.91 23.83 14.87
CA ARG A 768 13.46 25.00 14.10
C ARG A 768 14.59 26.03 13.95
N ALA A 769 15.42 26.23 14.98
CA ALA A 769 16.54 27.16 14.94
C ALA A 769 17.65 26.71 13.97
N SER A 770 18.03 25.42 13.96
CA SER A 770 19.00 24.90 12.97
C SER A 770 18.52 25.10 11.53
N ARG A 771 17.22 24.85 11.28
CA ARG A 771 16.61 25.03 9.96
C ARG A 771 16.56 26.51 9.54
N TRP A 772 16.31 27.41 10.48
CA TRP A 772 16.39 28.85 10.24
C TRP A 772 17.80 29.29 9.83
N ILE A 773 18.86 28.84 10.53
CA ILE A 773 20.25 29.13 10.11
C ILE A 773 20.51 28.67 8.68
N LEU A 774 20.07 27.46 8.32
CA LEU A 774 20.23 26.95 6.95
C LEU A 774 19.51 27.84 5.93
N ALA A 775 18.29 28.29 6.22
CA ALA A 775 17.56 29.21 5.35
C ALA A 775 18.33 30.54 5.17
N GLU A 776 18.82 31.15 6.26
CA GLU A 776 19.63 32.37 6.20
C GLU A 776 20.95 32.18 5.44
N CYS A 777 21.59 31.02 5.56
CA CYS A 777 22.79 30.73 4.77
C CYS A 777 22.44 30.66 3.27
N LEU A 778 21.36 29.96 2.92
CA LEU A 778 20.94 29.78 1.52
C LEU A 778 20.58 31.11 0.84
N THR A 779 19.85 32.01 1.52
CA THR A 779 19.48 33.33 0.98
C THR A 779 20.68 34.24 0.73
N ARG A 780 21.83 33.94 1.34
CA ARG A 780 23.09 34.66 1.17
C ARG A 780 24.09 33.94 0.26
N GLY A 781 23.72 32.82 -0.34
CA GLY A 781 24.60 32.03 -1.20
C GLY A 781 25.62 31.16 -0.46
N ILE A 782 25.42 30.90 0.84
CA ILE A 782 26.30 30.07 1.67
C ILE A 782 25.72 28.65 1.76
N LEU A 783 26.53 27.63 1.42
CA LEU A 783 26.14 26.24 1.67
C LEU A 783 26.30 25.87 3.15
N GLY A 784 25.21 25.91 3.91
CA GLY A 784 25.18 25.47 5.32
C GLY A 784 25.06 23.94 5.48
N MET A 785 25.78 23.36 6.44
CA MET A 785 25.72 21.93 6.77
C MET A 785 25.91 21.66 8.27
N PHE A 786 24.97 20.92 8.88
CA PHE A 786 25.00 20.57 10.30
C PHE A 786 25.65 19.22 10.58
N ILE A 787 26.49 19.16 11.63
CA ILE A 787 27.30 17.99 12.01
C ILE A 787 27.23 17.71 13.52
N PRO A 788 27.17 16.44 13.96
CA PRO A 788 27.22 16.12 15.38
C PRO A 788 28.56 16.41 16.03
N PRO A 789 28.54 16.59 17.36
CA PRO A 789 29.27 15.77 18.31
C PRO A 789 30.18 14.64 17.86
N ALA A 790 31.51 14.75 17.76
CA ALA A 790 32.29 13.50 17.71
C ALA A 790 32.20 12.80 19.09
N THR A 791 31.76 11.54 19.14
CA THR A 791 31.67 10.79 20.41
C THR A 791 33.01 10.25 20.89
N THR A 792 33.98 10.08 19.98
CA THR A 792 35.34 9.60 20.27
C THR A 792 36.33 10.18 19.25
N LEU A 793 37.63 10.17 19.57
CA LEU A 793 38.68 10.63 18.65
C LEU A 793 38.72 9.84 17.33
N LYS A 794 38.55 8.50 17.37
CA LYS A 794 38.46 7.68 16.13
C LYS A 794 37.27 8.08 15.26
N ARG A 795 36.13 8.40 15.88
CA ARG A 795 34.93 8.89 15.18
C ARG A 795 35.14 10.28 14.58
N GLN A 796 36.01 11.11 15.17
CA GLN A 796 36.32 12.45 14.68
C GLN A 796 36.99 12.43 13.30
N ASN A 797 37.98 11.57 13.08
CA ASN A 797 38.62 11.44 11.76
C ASN A 797 37.64 10.96 10.69
N LEU A 798 36.83 9.95 11.01
CA LEU A 798 35.77 9.47 10.12
C LEU A 798 34.74 10.56 9.82
N LEU A 799 34.42 11.38 10.81
CA LEU A 799 33.53 12.52 10.64
C LEU A 799 34.13 13.54 9.67
N CYS A 800 35.39 13.93 9.83
CA CYS A 800 36.07 14.84 8.89
C CYS A 800 36.07 14.32 7.44
N GLU A 801 36.30 13.01 7.23
CA GLU A 801 36.19 12.41 5.90
C GLU A 801 34.75 12.42 5.36
N ASN A 802 33.75 12.14 6.21
CA ASN A 802 32.34 12.22 5.82
C ASN A 802 31.95 13.65 5.40
N VAL A 803 32.46 14.68 6.10
CA VAL A 803 32.30 16.09 5.70
C VAL A 803 32.84 16.32 4.31
N ARG A 804 34.00 15.73 3.99
CA ARG A 804 34.66 15.95 2.69
C ARG A 804 33.81 15.38 1.57
N ILE A 805 33.28 14.18 1.79
CA ILE A 805 32.40 13.49 0.84
C ILE A 805 31.09 14.27 0.67
N GLN A 806 30.51 14.78 1.76
CA GLN A 806 29.27 15.57 1.69
C GLN A 806 29.48 16.90 0.97
N LEU A 807 30.56 17.64 1.27
CA LEU A 807 30.89 18.87 0.56
C LEU A 807 31.12 18.62 -0.92
N ARG A 808 31.88 17.58 -1.31
CA ARG A 808 32.05 17.19 -2.72
C ARG A 808 30.73 16.89 -3.41
N THR A 809 29.83 16.17 -2.73
CA THR A 809 28.53 15.81 -3.30
C THR A 809 27.64 17.04 -3.49
N LYS A 810 27.58 17.93 -2.48
CA LYS A 810 26.77 19.16 -2.53
C LYS A 810 27.35 20.19 -3.51
N PHE A 811 28.67 20.23 -3.70
CA PHE A 811 29.36 21.06 -4.69
C PHE A 811 29.52 20.38 -6.05
N GLU A 812 28.99 19.17 -6.25
CA GLU A 812 29.03 18.54 -7.57
C GLU A 812 28.31 19.43 -8.58
N THR A 813 28.94 19.61 -9.73
CA THR A 813 28.49 20.49 -10.81
C THR A 813 27.96 19.71 -12.01
N ASP A 814 28.28 18.42 -12.09
CA ASP A 814 27.72 17.49 -13.06
C ASP A 814 26.69 16.57 -12.37
N PRO A 815 25.38 16.80 -12.57
CA PRO A 815 24.33 15.96 -11.99
C PRO A 815 24.32 14.51 -12.50
N ALA A 816 25.14 14.16 -13.50
CA ALA A 816 25.35 12.79 -13.99
C ALA A 816 26.72 12.20 -13.58
N HIS A 817 27.46 12.88 -12.68
CA HIS A 817 28.83 12.50 -12.34
C HIS A 817 28.96 11.03 -11.92
N GLY A 818 30.00 10.38 -12.45
CA GLY A 818 30.33 8.97 -12.20
C GLY A 818 29.77 8.00 -13.24
N VAL A 819 28.99 8.47 -14.22
CA VAL A 819 28.51 7.66 -15.35
C VAL A 819 28.63 8.45 -16.66
N ASN A 820 28.97 7.76 -17.75
CA ASN A 820 28.97 8.35 -19.09
C ASN A 820 27.61 8.10 -19.77
N LEU A 821 26.68 9.05 -19.64
CA LEU A 821 25.32 8.94 -20.19
C LEU A 821 25.28 8.63 -21.70
N PRO A 822 25.99 9.37 -22.59
CA PRO A 822 26.06 9.04 -24.02
C PRO A 822 26.48 7.61 -24.34
N ARG A 823 27.38 7.04 -23.54
CA ARG A 823 27.85 5.66 -23.75
C ARG A 823 26.85 4.62 -23.26
N GLU A 824 26.19 4.89 -22.13
CA GLU A 824 25.23 3.96 -21.51
C GLU A 824 23.84 4.03 -22.16
N VAL A 825 23.50 5.16 -22.79
CA VAL A 825 22.25 5.38 -23.55
C VAL A 825 22.58 6.06 -24.88
N PRO A 826 22.97 5.29 -25.92
CA PRO A 826 23.43 5.85 -27.20
C PRO A 826 22.44 6.79 -27.89
N ALA A 827 21.12 6.57 -27.70
CA ALA A 827 20.07 7.44 -28.22
C ALA A 827 20.19 8.90 -27.78
N LEU A 828 20.94 9.18 -26.69
CA LEU A 828 21.14 10.52 -26.13
C LEU A 828 22.46 11.19 -26.54
N ALA A 829 23.36 10.50 -27.24
CA ALA A 829 24.78 10.89 -27.35
C ALA A 829 25.05 12.25 -28.04
N GLN A 830 24.07 12.82 -28.75
CA GLN A 830 24.15 14.13 -29.41
C GLN A 830 22.90 14.98 -29.22
N ARG A 831 22.00 14.58 -28.31
CA ARG A 831 20.73 15.27 -28.07
C ARG A 831 20.83 16.13 -26.81
N ARG A 832 20.06 17.22 -26.79
CA ARG A 832 19.75 18.04 -25.62
C ARG A 832 18.50 17.46 -24.97
N VAL A 833 18.70 16.63 -23.96
CA VAL A 833 17.62 15.90 -23.29
C VAL A 833 17.42 16.42 -21.88
N LEU A 834 16.22 16.92 -21.61
CA LEU A 834 15.83 17.39 -20.28
C LEU A 834 15.04 16.30 -19.55
N VAL A 835 15.63 15.75 -18.49
CA VAL A 835 14.96 14.79 -17.60
C VAL A 835 14.41 15.53 -16.39
N VAL A 836 13.10 15.56 -16.22
CA VAL A 836 12.41 16.32 -15.18
C VAL A 836 11.86 15.38 -14.11
N GLY A 837 12.25 15.59 -12.86
CA GLY A 837 11.65 14.95 -11.70
C GLY A 837 10.63 15.88 -11.04
N VAL A 838 9.47 15.34 -10.68
CA VAL A 838 8.42 16.08 -9.95
C VAL A 838 8.05 15.33 -8.68
N ASP A 839 7.93 16.04 -7.56
CA ASP A 839 7.41 15.50 -6.30
C ASP A 839 6.69 16.58 -5.47
N ALA A 840 5.69 16.16 -4.69
CA ALA A 840 4.95 17.01 -3.76
C ALA A 840 4.84 16.35 -2.38
N CYS A 841 5.25 17.09 -1.35
CA CYS A 841 5.08 16.76 0.05
C CYS A 841 3.89 17.52 0.64
N HIS A 842 3.08 16.85 1.47
CA HIS A 842 1.90 17.45 2.08
C HIS A 842 2.02 17.43 3.60
N THR A 843 1.87 18.60 4.23
CA THR A 843 1.67 18.73 5.67
C THR A 843 0.18 18.86 6.00
N THR A 844 -0.16 19.04 7.27
CA THR A 844 -1.54 19.34 7.68
C THR A 844 -2.01 20.74 7.28
N THR A 845 -1.08 21.66 6.99
CA THR A 845 -1.38 23.09 6.81
C THR A 845 -0.95 23.65 5.45
N PHE A 846 -0.02 23.01 4.74
CA PHE A 846 0.41 23.41 3.40
C PHE A 846 1.01 22.23 2.61
N SER A 847 1.04 22.37 1.29
CA SER A 847 1.78 21.50 0.38
C SER A 847 3.10 22.18 -0.03
N THR A 848 4.18 21.42 -0.12
CA THR A 848 5.46 21.84 -0.70
C THR A 848 5.78 20.96 -1.88
N GLY A 849 5.95 21.54 -3.05
CA GLY A 849 6.30 20.81 -4.27
C GLY A 849 7.66 21.19 -4.80
N SER A 850 8.18 20.36 -5.69
CA SER A 850 9.43 20.61 -6.41
C SER A 850 9.42 20.04 -7.82
N VAL A 851 10.06 20.76 -8.74
CA VAL A 851 10.39 20.33 -10.10
C VAL A 851 11.90 20.45 -10.25
N VAL A 852 12.57 19.36 -10.61
CA VAL A 852 14.03 19.35 -10.83
C VAL A 852 14.34 18.84 -12.22
N GLY A 853 14.91 19.72 -13.05
CA GLY A 853 15.45 19.37 -14.37
C GLY A 853 16.90 18.91 -14.29
N ILE A 854 17.23 17.85 -15.02
CA ILE A 854 18.60 17.45 -15.35
C ILE A 854 18.73 17.57 -16.86
N LEU A 855 19.39 18.63 -17.32
CA LEU A 855 19.66 18.85 -18.72
C LEU A 855 20.92 18.09 -19.10
N CYS A 856 20.78 17.07 -19.93
CA CYS A 856 21.88 16.32 -20.52
C CYS A 856 22.19 16.93 -21.89
N ALA A 857 23.35 17.57 -22.03
CA ALA A 857 23.78 18.19 -23.29
C ALA A 857 25.19 17.71 -23.68
N PRO A 858 25.57 17.78 -24.98
CA PRO A 858 26.86 17.27 -25.45
C PRO A 858 28.08 17.90 -24.75
N GLU A 859 28.00 19.18 -24.39
CA GLU A 859 29.10 19.88 -23.72
C GLU A 859 29.24 19.49 -22.23
N ARG A 860 28.11 19.60 -21.51
CA ARG A 860 28.01 19.43 -20.06
C ARG A 860 26.55 19.23 -19.62
N ASN A 861 26.36 18.56 -18.48
CA ASN A 861 25.04 18.43 -17.85
C ASN A 861 24.78 19.55 -16.82
N HIS A 862 23.52 19.96 -16.69
CA HIS A 862 23.09 21.04 -15.77
C HIS A 862 21.95 20.58 -14.87
N LEU A 863 21.92 21.12 -13.65
CA LEU A 863 20.87 20.91 -12.66
C LEU A 863 20.01 22.17 -12.56
N LEU A 864 18.69 22.01 -12.67
CA LEU A 864 17.71 23.09 -12.65
C LEU A 864 16.65 22.82 -11.57
N PRO A 865 16.92 23.12 -10.28
CA PRO A 865 16.01 22.80 -9.20
C PRO A 865 15.07 23.97 -8.85
N PHE A 866 13.78 23.70 -8.75
CA PHE A 866 12.76 24.65 -8.30
C PHE A 866 11.86 24.02 -7.23
N PHE A 867 11.43 24.83 -6.25
CA PHE A 867 10.45 24.42 -5.25
C PHE A 867 9.44 25.53 -4.99
N TRP A 868 8.25 25.16 -4.51
CA TRP A 868 7.18 26.08 -4.16
C TRP A 868 6.42 25.63 -2.91
N LYS A 869 5.67 26.57 -2.34
CA LYS A 869 4.70 26.35 -1.27
C LYS A 869 3.30 26.66 -1.79
N HIS A 870 2.32 25.86 -1.38
CA HIS A 870 0.91 26.08 -1.68
C HIS A 870 0.04 25.84 -0.46
N GLU A 871 -0.90 26.74 -0.17
CA GLU A 871 -1.75 26.65 1.02
C GLU A 871 -2.91 25.66 0.85
N MET A 872 -3.44 25.52 -0.37
CA MET A 872 -4.53 24.58 -0.65
C MET A 872 -4.01 23.24 -1.15
N ARG A 873 -4.39 22.16 -0.46
CA ARG A 873 -4.07 20.79 -0.88
C ARG A 873 -4.96 20.35 -2.05
N GLY A 874 -4.39 19.67 -3.03
CA GLY A 874 -5.12 19.06 -4.15
C GLY A 874 -5.34 19.97 -5.36
N GLN A 875 -4.67 21.13 -5.41
CA GLN A 875 -4.68 22.08 -6.53
C GLN A 875 -3.25 22.37 -7.02
N GLU A 876 -2.35 21.42 -6.88
CA GLU A 876 -0.93 21.61 -7.19
C GLU A 876 -0.63 21.60 -8.70
N ALA A 877 -1.55 21.11 -9.55
CA ALA A 877 -1.32 20.93 -10.98
C ALA A 877 -0.85 22.21 -11.69
N ASP A 878 -1.51 23.34 -11.42
CA ASP A 878 -1.15 24.63 -12.02
C ASP A 878 0.26 25.08 -11.59
N ARG A 879 0.65 24.78 -10.34
CA ARG A 879 1.99 25.08 -9.81
C ARG A 879 3.06 24.20 -10.43
N VAL A 880 2.78 22.91 -10.64
CA VAL A 880 3.71 22.03 -11.34
C VAL A 880 3.93 22.55 -12.76
N THR A 881 2.86 22.91 -13.49
CA THR A 881 2.95 23.46 -14.84
C THR A 881 3.71 24.78 -14.89
N GLU A 882 3.46 25.69 -13.94
CA GLU A 882 4.19 26.96 -13.80
C GLU A 882 5.70 26.74 -13.63
N HIS A 883 6.12 25.89 -12.69
CA HIS A 883 7.53 25.64 -12.42
C HIS A 883 8.20 24.78 -13.50
N PHE A 884 7.44 23.91 -14.17
CA PHE A 884 7.89 23.20 -15.35
C PHE A 884 8.26 24.16 -16.49
N ARG A 885 7.46 25.21 -16.72
CA ARG A 885 7.80 26.27 -17.69
C ARG A 885 9.11 26.97 -17.36
N LEU A 886 9.35 27.29 -16.08
CA LEU A 886 10.61 27.91 -15.65
C LEU A 886 11.82 27.01 -15.94
N VAL A 887 11.70 25.69 -15.68
CA VAL A 887 12.74 24.72 -16.01
C VAL A 887 12.98 24.65 -17.52
N LEU A 888 11.92 24.60 -18.33
CA LEU A 888 12.03 24.56 -19.78
C LEU A 888 12.69 25.82 -20.34
N GLN A 889 12.25 27.00 -19.88
CA GLN A 889 12.81 28.29 -20.30
C GLN A 889 14.31 28.33 -20.00
N ARG A 890 14.69 27.99 -18.76
CA ARG A 890 16.10 28.00 -18.35
C ARG A 890 16.94 26.98 -19.12
N ALA A 891 16.39 25.81 -19.42
CA ALA A 891 17.07 24.82 -20.23
C ALA A 891 17.28 25.29 -21.68
N CYS A 892 16.30 25.98 -22.26
CA CYS A 892 16.41 26.55 -23.61
C CYS A 892 17.41 27.72 -23.66
N GLU A 893 17.46 28.58 -22.62
CA GLU A 893 18.43 29.68 -22.51
C GLU A 893 19.90 29.19 -22.53
N LEU A 894 20.17 27.97 -22.05
CA LEU A 894 21.53 27.42 -21.99
C LEU A 894 22.05 26.97 -23.37
N TYR A 895 21.21 26.37 -24.22
CA TYR A 895 21.66 25.71 -25.47
C TYR A 895 20.76 25.97 -26.69
N ASP A 896 19.95 27.04 -26.66
CA ASP A 896 19.05 27.47 -27.74
C ASP A 896 18.09 26.36 -28.20
N GLY A 897 17.48 25.66 -27.24
CA GLY A 897 16.42 24.66 -27.49
C GLY A 897 16.66 23.29 -26.87
N LEU A 898 15.71 22.38 -27.10
CA LEU A 898 15.67 21.02 -26.55
C LEU A 898 15.19 20.04 -27.63
N ASP A 899 15.76 18.84 -27.62
CA ASP A 899 15.38 17.78 -28.57
C ASP A 899 14.40 16.79 -27.91
N GLU A 900 14.54 16.52 -26.62
CA GLU A 900 13.68 15.61 -25.85
C GLU A 900 13.40 16.11 -24.43
N VAL A 901 12.17 15.89 -23.96
CA VAL A 901 11.78 16.09 -22.55
C VAL A 901 11.18 14.80 -22.00
N VAL A 902 11.76 14.31 -20.90
CA VAL A 902 11.31 13.11 -20.18
C VAL A 902 10.88 13.51 -18.76
N VAL A 903 9.59 13.46 -18.47
CA VAL A 903 9.03 13.78 -17.15
C VAL A 903 8.79 12.50 -16.36
N LEU A 904 9.37 12.42 -15.17
CA LEU A 904 9.29 11.31 -14.21
C LEU A 904 8.74 11.82 -12.88
N GLN A 905 7.42 11.75 -12.74
CA GLN A 905 6.69 12.30 -11.59
C GLN A 905 6.42 11.23 -10.53
N ASP A 906 6.77 11.50 -9.26
CA ASP A 906 6.36 10.61 -8.16
C ASP A 906 4.88 10.83 -7.83
N GLY A 907 4.09 9.76 -7.80
CA GLY A 907 2.65 9.84 -7.54
C GLY A 907 1.79 9.21 -8.63
N ASP A 908 0.51 9.56 -8.65
CA ASP A 908 -0.52 9.04 -9.56
C ASP A 908 -1.34 10.13 -10.27
N VAL A 909 -0.87 11.38 -10.21
CA VAL A 909 -1.49 12.52 -10.91
C VAL A 909 -0.88 12.63 -12.31
N SER A 910 -1.71 12.49 -13.34
CA SER A 910 -1.31 12.53 -14.75
C SER A 910 -1.97 13.67 -15.53
N SER A 911 -2.95 14.36 -14.95
CA SER A 911 -3.65 15.50 -15.57
C SER A 911 -2.69 16.63 -15.96
N GLU A 912 -1.57 16.77 -15.25
CA GLU A 912 -0.52 17.74 -15.50
C GLU A 912 0.16 17.54 -16.86
N ALA A 913 0.23 16.31 -17.37
CA ALA A 913 0.84 16.02 -18.67
C ALA A 913 0.20 16.80 -19.82
N ARG A 914 -1.14 16.91 -19.81
CA ARG A 914 -1.91 17.67 -20.82
C ARG A 914 -1.65 19.17 -20.74
N GLN A 915 -1.34 19.69 -19.55
CA GLN A 915 -1.01 21.10 -19.35
C GLN A 915 0.45 21.42 -19.70
N MET A 916 1.37 20.46 -19.50
CA MET A 916 2.80 20.62 -19.82
C MET A 916 3.10 20.57 -21.31
N GLN A 917 2.44 19.66 -22.04
CA GLN A 917 2.74 19.39 -23.45
C GLN A 917 2.70 20.63 -24.37
N PRO A 918 1.74 21.58 -24.23
CA PRO A 918 1.71 22.80 -25.05
C PRO A 918 2.87 23.77 -24.82
N HIS A 919 3.71 23.58 -23.79
CA HIS A 919 4.84 24.46 -23.49
C HIS A 919 6.16 23.99 -24.09
N LEU A 920 6.16 22.83 -24.73
CA LEU A 920 7.35 22.28 -25.34
C LEU A 920 7.76 23.07 -26.58
N PRO A 921 9.08 23.20 -26.84
CA PRO A 921 9.56 23.75 -28.09
C PRO A 921 9.05 22.97 -29.31
N ALA A 922 8.91 23.63 -30.45
CA ALA A 922 8.50 22.98 -31.69
C ALA A 922 9.49 21.86 -32.07
N GLY A 923 8.96 20.68 -32.41
CA GLY A 923 9.77 19.51 -32.77
C GLY A 923 10.39 18.75 -31.59
N CYS A 924 10.17 19.18 -30.34
CA CYS A 924 10.69 18.51 -29.15
C CYS A 924 9.83 17.28 -28.79
N GLY A 925 10.49 16.13 -28.58
CA GLY A 925 9.82 14.90 -28.15
C GLY A 925 9.37 14.95 -26.68
N PHE A 926 8.23 14.32 -26.37
CA PHE A 926 7.64 14.34 -25.01
C PHE A 926 7.28 12.96 -24.48
N THR A 927 7.97 12.56 -23.41
CA THR A 927 7.62 11.37 -22.65
C THR A 927 7.21 11.74 -21.23
N PHE A 928 6.04 11.27 -20.79
CA PHE A 928 5.53 11.52 -19.44
C PHE A 928 5.16 10.19 -18.77
N MET A 929 5.73 9.97 -17.58
CA MET A 929 5.48 8.78 -16.77
C MET A 929 5.29 9.12 -15.29
N CYS A 930 4.32 8.46 -14.67
CA CYS A 930 4.16 8.46 -13.22
C CYS A 930 4.91 7.28 -12.59
N LEU A 931 5.68 7.55 -11.54
CA LEU A 931 6.48 6.58 -10.79
C LEU A 931 5.78 6.27 -9.47
N HIS A 932 5.32 5.02 -9.31
CA HIS A 932 4.73 4.58 -8.05
C HIS A 932 5.73 3.81 -7.19
N LYS A 933 6.55 4.55 -6.44
CA LYS A 933 7.59 3.95 -5.56
C LYS A 933 7.02 3.13 -4.40
N ARG A 934 5.73 3.30 -4.06
CA ARG A 934 5.04 2.60 -2.96
C ARG A 934 4.05 1.53 -3.44
N THR A 935 4.17 1.05 -4.67
CA THR A 935 3.33 -0.06 -5.16
C THR A 935 3.47 -1.30 -4.27
N ASN A 936 2.39 -2.09 -4.19
CA ASN A 936 2.32 -3.36 -3.44
C ASN A 936 2.41 -4.59 -4.34
N VAL A 937 2.68 -4.39 -5.63
CA VAL A 937 3.07 -5.50 -6.51
C VAL A 937 4.53 -5.83 -6.23
N ARG A 938 4.82 -7.12 -6.10
CA ARG A 938 6.15 -7.68 -5.81
C ARG A 938 6.44 -8.73 -6.87
N PHE A 939 7.69 -8.78 -7.29
CA PHE A 939 8.19 -9.84 -8.16
C PHE A 939 9.28 -10.61 -7.44
N VAL A 940 9.21 -11.93 -7.54
CA VAL A 940 10.21 -12.86 -7.03
C VAL A 940 10.56 -13.85 -8.12
N HIS A 941 11.79 -14.33 -8.11
CA HIS A 941 12.18 -15.46 -8.93
C HIS A 941 12.04 -16.74 -8.09
N ARG A 942 11.33 -17.74 -8.61
CA ARG A 942 11.17 -19.04 -7.94
C ARG A 942 12.41 -19.88 -8.18
N VAL A 943 13.01 -20.37 -7.11
CA VAL A 943 14.17 -21.25 -7.20
C VAL A 943 13.64 -22.69 -7.21
N LEU A 944 13.61 -23.30 -8.39
CA LEU A 944 13.21 -24.70 -8.54
C LEU A 944 14.27 -25.59 -7.87
N GLY A 945 13.82 -26.49 -6.99
CA GLY A 945 14.69 -27.31 -6.14
C GLY A 945 15.72 -28.09 -6.94
N GLY A 946 16.99 -27.69 -6.80
CA GLY A 946 18.17 -28.40 -7.27
C GLY A 946 19.29 -28.26 -6.24
N ASN A 947 20.23 -29.20 -6.23
CA ASN A 947 21.27 -29.43 -5.19
C ASN A 947 22.16 -28.23 -4.78
N GLN A 948 21.95 -27.01 -5.31
CA GLN A 948 22.79 -25.84 -5.07
C GLN A 948 22.37 -24.99 -3.86
N PHE A 949 21.07 -24.95 -3.47
CA PHE A 949 20.58 -24.09 -2.37
C PHE A 949 19.48 -24.77 -1.52
N PRO A 950 19.83 -25.59 -0.52
CA PRO A 950 18.89 -26.49 0.16
C PRO A 950 17.79 -25.84 1.04
N LYS A 951 17.59 -24.51 1.02
CA LYS A 951 16.61 -23.81 1.87
C LYS A 951 15.84 -22.65 1.25
N ALA A 952 16.21 -22.16 0.06
CA ALA A 952 15.54 -21.01 -0.56
C ALA A 952 14.58 -21.50 -1.64
N THR A 953 13.30 -21.15 -1.55
CA THR A 953 12.28 -21.46 -2.56
C THR A 953 12.02 -20.27 -3.50
N ALA A 954 12.40 -19.07 -3.08
CA ALA A 954 12.32 -17.85 -3.86
C ALA A 954 13.42 -16.86 -3.49
N ALA A 955 13.79 -16.03 -4.45
CA ALA A 955 14.81 -15.00 -4.34
C ALA A 955 14.35 -13.66 -4.93
N ASN A 956 15.00 -12.57 -4.50
CA ASN A 956 14.71 -11.25 -5.02
C ASN A 956 15.10 -11.15 -6.48
N VAL A 957 14.27 -10.44 -7.25
CA VAL A 957 14.64 -10.02 -8.60
C VAL A 957 15.83 -9.05 -8.51
N VAL A 958 16.79 -9.22 -9.41
CA VAL A 958 18.04 -8.44 -9.44
C VAL A 958 17.83 -7.04 -10.00
N LYS A 959 18.73 -6.11 -9.65
CA LYS A 959 18.75 -4.79 -10.27
C LYS A 959 18.89 -4.86 -11.80
N GLY A 960 18.22 -3.94 -12.49
CA GLY A 960 18.14 -3.84 -13.95
C GLY A 960 16.99 -4.65 -14.57
N ALA A 961 16.25 -5.45 -13.79
CA ALA A 961 15.11 -6.17 -14.31
C ALA A 961 13.94 -5.21 -14.59
N VAL A 962 13.38 -5.32 -15.79
CA VAL A 962 12.14 -4.67 -16.23
C VAL A 962 11.10 -5.75 -16.47
N VAL A 963 9.91 -5.63 -15.89
CA VAL A 963 8.77 -6.51 -16.18
C VAL A 963 7.76 -5.68 -16.97
N GLN A 964 7.46 -6.10 -18.21
CA GLN A 964 6.60 -5.35 -19.14
C GLN A 964 5.11 -5.70 -18.98
N ALA A 965 4.79 -6.77 -18.26
CA ALA A 965 3.43 -7.27 -18.09
C ALA A 965 2.91 -7.09 -16.65
N LEU A 966 1.64 -7.48 -16.43
CA LEU A 966 0.97 -7.53 -15.13
C LEU A 966 0.77 -6.16 -14.48
N THR A 967 0.78 -5.09 -15.28
CA THR A 967 0.48 -3.74 -14.79
C THR A 967 -1.01 -3.55 -14.54
N PRO A 968 -1.38 -2.86 -13.45
CA PRO A 968 -2.76 -2.50 -13.19
C PRO A 968 -3.37 -1.68 -14.32
N ILE A 969 -4.60 -2.01 -14.71
CA ILE A 969 -5.38 -1.25 -15.67
C ILE A 969 -6.24 -0.24 -14.91
N SER A 970 -6.17 1.03 -15.31
CA SER A 970 -7.08 2.05 -14.82
C SER A 970 -8.47 1.83 -15.42
N LEU A 971 -9.50 1.73 -14.58
CA LEU A 971 -10.88 1.60 -15.04
C LEU A 971 -11.51 2.95 -15.43
N GLN A 972 -10.75 4.05 -15.31
CA GLN A 972 -11.22 5.41 -15.56
C GLN A 972 -10.64 6.02 -16.85
N ASP A 973 -9.57 5.43 -17.41
CA ASP A 973 -8.87 5.95 -18.57
C ASP A 973 -9.21 5.11 -19.81
N ASP A 974 -9.50 5.78 -20.92
CA ASP A 974 -9.93 5.13 -22.17
C ASP A 974 -8.75 4.53 -22.97
N SER A 975 -7.49 4.84 -22.62
CA SER A 975 -6.30 4.33 -23.30
C SER A 975 -5.37 3.54 -22.37
N VAL A 976 -5.11 2.28 -22.72
CA VAL A 976 -4.12 1.43 -22.05
C VAL A 976 -2.79 1.58 -22.78
N VAL A 977 -1.90 2.44 -22.29
CA VAL A 977 -0.52 2.53 -22.78
C VAL A 977 0.33 1.50 -22.02
N PRO A 978 1.16 0.68 -22.70
CA PRO A 978 2.01 -0.31 -22.05
C PRO A 978 2.88 0.32 -20.96
N SER A 979 2.61 -0.10 -19.72
CA SER A 979 3.30 0.34 -18.52
C SER A 979 4.21 -0.77 -18.03
N PHE A 980 5.17 -0.47 -17.15
CA PHE A 980 6.14 -1.48 -16.74
C PHE A 980 6.58 -1.33 -15.29
N TYR A 981 7.28 -2.35 -14.78
CA TYR A 981 7.95 -2.32 -13.50
C TYR A 981 9.46 -2.36 -13.68
N LEU A 982 10.21 -1.49 -12.99
CA LEU A 982 11.66 -1.45 -13.05
C LEU A 982 12.30 -1.58 -11.65
N GLN A 983 13.22 -2.53 -11.51
CA GLN A 983 14.00 -2.78 -10.30
C GLN A 983 15.37 -2.10 -10.42
N ASN A 984 15.51 -0.87 -9.95
CA ASN A 984 16.79 -0.13 -10.08
C ASN A 984 17.90 -0.58 -9.13
N HIS A 985 17.56 -1.18 -7.98
CA HIS A 985 18.50 -1.47 -6.90
C HIS A 985 18.38 -2.91 -6.40
N ASP A 986 19.40 -3.42 -5.72
CA ASP A 986 19.29 -4.70 -5.02
C ASP A 986 18.68 -4.49 -3.64
N CYS A 987 17.52 -5.09 -3.38
CA CYS A 987 16.89 -5.01 -2.06
C CYS A 987 17.55 -5.99 -1.09
N ASN A 988 18.34 -5.48 -0.15
CA ASN A 988 19.05 -6.32 0.82
C ASN A 988 18.26 -6.59 2.10
N MET A 989 17.13 -5.92 2.30
CA MET A 989 16.43 -5.89 3.59
C MET A 989 15.14 -6.69 3.57
N SER A 990 14.48 -6.84 2.43
CA SER A 990 13.17 -7.48 2.34
C SER A 990 12.96 -8.00 0.92
N THR A 991 11.78 -8.55 0.65
CA THR A 991 11.35 -8.76 -0.73
C THR A 991 11.23 -7.40 -1.43
N ALA A 992 11.86 -7.29 -2.60
CA ALA A 992 12.04 -6.06 -3.33
C ALA A 992 10.71 -5.38 -3.68
N ARG A 993 10.69 -4.06 -3.50
CA ARG A 993 9.58 -3.21 -3.97
C ARG A 993 9.96 -2.57 -5.30
N THR A 994 9.60 -3.22 -6.39
CA THR A 994 9.80 -2.70 -7.75
C THR A 994 9.02 -1.41 -7.96
N VAL A 995 9.56 -0.46 -8.73
CA VAL A 995 8.87 0.80 -9.05
C VAL A 995 7.99 0.55 -10.26
N GLN A 996 6.71 0.93 -10.18
CA GLN A 996 5.82 0.93 -11.33
C GLN A 996 5.98 2.24 -12.09
N TYR A 997 6.12 2.17 -13.39
CA TYR A 997 6.12 3.28 -14.33
C TYR A 997 4.83 3.20 -15.13
N THR A 998 3.90 4.12 -14.86
CA THR A 998 2.66 4.26 -15.63
C THR A 998 2.92 5.26 -16.74
N VAL A 999 2.78 4.83 -17.98
CA VAL A 999 3.09 5.64 -19.17
C VAL A 999 1.83 6.37 -19.61
N HIS A 1000 1.93 7.69 -19.82
CA HIS A 1000 0.81 8.51 -20.30
C HIS A 1000 1.08 9.16 -21.66
N SER A 1001 2.35 9.46 -21.96
CA SER A 1001 2.81 9.97 -23.26
C SER A 1001 4.17 9.38 -23.58
N THR A 1002 4.39 9.09 -24.86
CA THR A 1002 5.66 8.59 -25.38
C THR A 1002 6.13 9.49 -26.52
N SER A 1003 7.42 9.83 -26.48
CA SER A 1003 8.06 10.56 -27.57
C SER A 1003 8.09 9.69 -28.84
N PRO A 1004 7.82 10.24 -30.03
CA PRO A 1004 8.00 9.51 -31.29
C PRO A 1004 9.48 9.27 -31.63
N THR A 1005 10.39 10.03 -31.00
CA THR A 1005 11.83 10.04 -31.33
C THR A 1005 12.70 9.36 -30.27
N LEU A 1006 12.14 9.00 -29.11
CA LEU A 1006 12.81 8.30 -28.02
C LEU A 1006 11.96 7.12 -27.53
N GLU A 1007 12.48 5.91 -27.66
CA GLU A 1007 11.75 4.71 -27.27
C GLU A 1007 11.63 4.55 -25.75
N VAL A 1008 10.58 3.84 -25.31
CA VAL A 1008 10.40 3.50 -23.89
C VAL A 1008 11.56 2.66 -23.35
N SER A 1009 12.17 1.81 -24.18
CA SER A 1009 13.37 1.01 -23.86
C SER A 1009 14.57 1.88 -23.47
N ASP A 1010 14.80 2.98 -24.20
CA ASP A 1010 15.84 3.96 -23.91
C ASP A 1010 15.55 4.71 -22.61
N VAL A 1011 14.28 5.05 -22.35
CA VAL A 1011 13.86 5.68 -21.08
C VAL A 1011 14.02 4.73 -19.89
N GLN A 1012 13.77 3.43 -20.09
CA GLN A 1012 14.03 2.39 -19.08
C GLN A 1012 15.53 2.33 -18.73
N GLN A 1013 16.40 2.32 -19.74
CA GLN A 1013 17.85 2.33 -19.55
C GLN A 1013 18.32 3.64 -18.91
N LEU A 1014 17.84 4.80 -19.37
CA LEU A 1014 18.15 6.11 -18.81
C LEU A 1014 17.80 6.19 -17.32
N SER A 1015 16.59 5.75 -16.95
CA SER A 1015 16.15 5.69 -15.55
C SER A 1015 17.06 4.77 -14.72
N HIS A 1016 17.44 3.62 -15.26
CA HIS A 1016 18.36 2.69 -14.60
C HIS A 1016 19.75 3.29 -14.39
N VAL A 1017 20.30 3.95 -15.40
CA VAL A 1017 21.60 4.61 -15.35
C VAL A 1017 21.59 5.75 -14.33
N LEU A 1018 20.60 6.64 -14.39
CA LEU A 1018 20.47 7.77 -13.47
C LEU A 1018 20.26 7.33 -12.02
N SER A 1019 19.80 6.10 -11.77
CA SER A 1019 19.71 5.55 -10.41
C SER A 1019 21.08 5.20 -9.81
N HIS A 1020 22.13 5.09 -10.62
CA HIS A 1020 23.50 4.76 -10.17
C HIS A 1020 24.38 5.99 -9.91
N VAL A 1021 23.95 7.16 -10.39
CA VAL A 1021 24.68 8.42 -10.28
C VAL A 1021 24.81 8.87 -8.82
N LEU A 1022 25.98 9.42 -8.46
CA LEU A 1022 26.30 9.97 -7.13
C LEU A 1022 25.92 9.06 -5.95
N SER A 1023 25.98 7.74 -6.16
CA SER A 1023 25.72 6.77 -5.10
C SER A 1023 26.63 5.56 -5.22
N THR A 1024 27.09 5.03 -4.10
CA THR A 1024 27.92 3.82 -4.06
C THR A 1024 27.11 2.58 -4.46
N GLN A 1025 25.81 2.57 -4.14
CA GLN A 1025 24.85 1.54 -4.52
C GLN A 1025 23.75 2.18 -5.37
N ALA A 1026 23.14 1.43 -6.29
CA ALA A 1026 22.03 1.96 -7.08
C ALA A 1026 20.86 2.36 -6.16
N THR A 1027 20.23 3.49 -6.44
CA THR A 1027 19.06 3.95 -5.71
C THR A 1027 17.77 3.45 -6.34
N LYS A 1028 16.66 3.53 -5.59
CA LYS A 1028 15.36 3.10 -6.10
C LYS A 1028 14.82 4.01 -7.20
N LEU A 1029 15.01 5.33 -7.05
CA LEU A 1029 14.57 6.36 -7.98
C LEU A 1029 15.75 6.84 -8.84
N PRO A 1030 15.50 7.27 -10.09
CA PRO A 1030 16.50 7.96 -10.91
C PRO A 1030 16.84 9.33 -10.31
N MET A 1031 18.00 9.87 -10.70
CA MET A 1031 18.56 11.10 -10.13
C MET A 1031 17.55 12.27 -10.12
N ALA A 1032 16.82 12.53 -11.21
CA ALA A 1032 15.89 13.66 -11.28
C ALA A 1032 14.77 13.56 -10.22
N THR A 1033 14.04 12.44 -10.17
CA THR A 1033 12.98 12.22 -9.17
C THR A 1033 13.54 12.10 -7.75
N ARG A 1034 14.77 11.57 -7.58
CA ARG A 1034 15.47 11.53 -6.29
C ARG A 1034 15.78 12.95 -5.80
N CYS A 1035 16.20 13.84 -6.69
CA CYS A 1035 16.44 15.24 -6.38
C CYS A 1035 15.15 15.95 -6.00
N ALA A 1036 14.09 15.81 -6.80
CA ALA A 1036 12.78 16.38 -6.49
C ALA A 1036 12.31 15.95 -5.10
N HIS A 1037 12.36 14.64 -4.80
CA HIS A 1037 11.96 14.14 -3.49
C HIS A 1037 12.80 14.67 -2.31
N ARG A 1038 14.10 14.86 -2.51
CA ARG A 1038 14.97 15.45 -1.47
C ARG A 1038 14.70 16.94 -1.30
N LEU A 1039 14.55 17.65 -2.42
CA LEU A 1039 14.28 19.08 -2.43
C LEU A 1039 12.94 19.39 -1.78
N SER A 1040 11.84 18.71 -2.14
CA SER A 1040 10.53 18.88 -1.52
C SER A 1040 10.59 18.66 0.01
N SER A 1041 11.27 17.60 0.47
CA SER A 1041 11.42 17.28 1.89
C SER A 1041 12.33 18.25 2.67
N VAL A 1042 13.36 18.81 2.04
CA VAL A 1042 14.21 19.84 2.67
C VAL A 1042 13.48 21.17 2.68
N ALA A 1043 12.88 21.58 1.56
CA ALA A 1043 12.11 22.82 1.44
C ALA A 1043 10.95 22.86 2.44
N GLU A 1044 10.18 21.77 2.61
CA GLU A 1044 9.09 21.68 3.59
C GLU A 1044 9.58 22.06 5.00
N ARG A 1045 10.74 21.52 5.40
CA ARG A 1045 11.33 21.77 6.73
C ARG A 1045 11.91 23.18 6.85
N LEU A 1046 12.47 23.74 5.78
CA LEU A 1046 12.98 25.11 5.78
C LEU A 1046 11.83 26.13 5.83
N LEU A 1047 10.76 25.92 5.07
CA LEU A 1047 9.57 26.78 5.03
C LEU A 1047 8.81 26.81 6.36
N ASP A 1048 8.85 25.73 7.14
CA ASP A 1048 8.33 25.70 8.51
C ASP A 1048 9.11 26.65 9.44
N ALA A 1049 10.43 26.77 9.26
CA ALA A 1049 11.29 27.61 10.08
C ALA A 1049 11.39 29.06 9.56
N ALA A 1050 11.43 29.24 8.24
CA ALA A 1050 11.53 30.52 7.53
C ALA A 1050 10.45 30.61 6.43
N PRO A 1051 9.20 30.94 6.80
CA PRO A 1051 8.07 31.00 5.85
C PRO A 1051 8.26 31.88 4.61
N PRO A 1052 9.00 33.00 4.64
CA PRO A 1052 9.23 33.84 3.46
C PRO A 1052 10.20 33.26 2.42
N LEU A 1053 10.89 32.15 2.69
CA LEU A 1053 11.90 31.59 1.78
C LEU A 1053 11.27 31.17 0.45
N THR A 1054 11.78 31.71 -0.66
CA THR A 1054 11.42 31.30 -2.01
C THR A 1054 12.66 30.86 -2.80
N CYS A 1055 12.45 30.14 -3.90
CA CYS A 1055 13.55 29.55 -4.67
C CYS A 1055 14.47 30.59 -5.33
N ASP A 1056 13.89 31.72 -5.76
CA ASP A 1056 14.57 32.87 -6.36
C ASP A 1056 15.48 33.63 -5.38
N MET A 1057 15.29 33.46 -4.07
CA MET A 1057 16.18 34.03 -3.06
C MET A 1057 17.53 33.31 -2.96
N ILE A 1058 17.68 32.12 -3.54
CA ILE A 1058 18.95 31.37 -3.52
C ILE A 1058 19.77 31.80 -4.74
N PRO A 1059 20.92 32.47 -4.57
CA PRO A 1059 21.69 33.00 -5.68
C PRO A 1059 22.49 31.90 -6.41
N ALA A 1060 22.80 32.14 -7.68
CA ALA A 1060 23.79 31.36 -8.42
C ALA A 1060 25.21 31.63 -7.88
N PRO A 1061 26.13 30.64 -7.88
CA PRO A 1061 25.97 29.29 -8.44
C PRO A 1061 25.32 28.29 -7.46
N LEU A 1062 24.94 28.70 -6.25
CA LEU A 1062 24.43 27.77 -5.23
C LEU A 1062 23.10 27.14 -5.62
N ASN A 1063 22.19 27.90 -6.24
CA ASN A 1063 20.91 27.37 -6.71
C ASN A 1063 21.04 26.26 -7.77
N GLU A 1064 22.13 26.23 -8.54
CA GLU A 1064 22.43 25.19 -9.55
C GLU A 1064 23.19 23.98 -8.97
N ARG A 1065 23.36 23.91 -7.64
CA ARG A 1065 24.07 22.83 -6.93
C ARG A 1065 23.13 21.91 -6.15
N LEU A 1066 23.67 20.77 -5.68
CA LEU A 1066 22.95 19.78 -4.89
C LEU A 1066 22.89 20.14 -3.39
N TRP A 1067 22.62 21.40 -3.06
CA TRP A 1067 22.64 21.89 -1.68
C TRP A 1067 21.69 21.15 -0.73
N PHE A 1068 20.60 20.61 -1.28
CA PHE A 1068 19.55 19.84 -0.58
C PHE A 1068 19.88 18.34 -0.34
N PHE A 1069 21.09 17.86 -0.69
CA PHE A 1069 21.49 16.46 -0.49
C PHE A 1069 21.90 16.08 0.93
#